data_AF-A0AAX1KLM8-F1
#
_entry.id   AF-A0AAX1KLM8-F1
#
_cell.length_a   1.000
_cell.length_b   1.000
_cell.length_c   1.000
_cell.angle_alpha   90.00
_cell.angle_beta   90.00
_cell.angle_gamma   90.00
#
_symmetry.space_group_name_H-M   'P 1'
#
loop_
_entity.id
_entity.type
_entity.pdbx_description
1 polymer ?
#
loop_
_entity_poly.entity_id
_entity_poly.type
_entity_poly.pdbx_seq_one_letter_code
_entity_poly.pdbx_strand_id
1 'polypeptide(L)'
;MLSSSAVYEAAITDDTRRMYLKAVIDIIDPDIVYGTVDSSGVANVCRPEQIHDKEMELLPYATLEPNRWALNGQFKLLPLQGADHIGFLGDVLSGAEGVFSPAVWVEEHFSNVSILQACSIYFPVAEWDGVPTDFTVEVRQGGTAYYTKTVAGNTASSIALDGFTVNNPDAIRVTVTRWSRPGRRLRVPEIIPGLYEEWDSSILARFTLNQQVNFSCLALPYGTCSLSMDNLDRRFEPRSKSGVFRSIEERQGIPVSIGVALPDGTVEYKPKGIYYQYSGGWKTGDNGLTMQWELVDIVGLVSGRQYIPPAQLPTTLEGWIASIVAQLGDNFAGRYHVDPEYAGRSLTARSAEDVKGKSCGELLRMACMAAGVFPRADDETGDLTAEPLWNQGAKMTLDNMEAYPVMKANDDLAALIFTLADGNGTEYVVSGNATASGNTVAVNNPFIHTQAEALTAARLILSTYGGNQLEAVGRGNPASELGDVDTVWLNESTATTGRRMSQTFDMSSGVLKGSQSTILQADGMFLYEKREVITEPGIWTAPPGATSLRLILVGKGEDGGHGEPGTMGKAESEDGFGEAVTGDYGADGEDGAGGRIWTGKIGINPQQQFQISFIGPDTIFGTYSSANGVQYPTGFSDVASGDAYGRSGVEKPIPGSGDGGAGGRGGAPGYGVYKHNTWPGGGSVTFKVLVEPEPGKPGAAGAQGCAVIYWDKEG
;
A
#
# COMPACT_ATOMS: atom_id res chain seq x y z
N MET A 1 -3.28 1.50 5.75
CA MET A 1 -3.62 0.22 5.10
C MET A 1 -4.19 0.48 3.72
N LEU A 2 -3.69 -0.25 2.71
CA LEU A 2 -4.17 -0.15 1.33
C LEU A 2 -5.59 -0.70 1.21
N SER A 3 -6.42 -0.06 0.39
CA SER A 3 -7.79 -0.51 0.12
C SER A 3 -7.79 -1.91 -0.51
N SER A 4 -8.65 -2.80 -0.04
CA SER A 4 -8.79 -4.18 -0.50
C SER A 4 -10.25 -4.61 -0.63
N SER A 5 -10.54 -5.49 -1.60
CA SER A 5 -11.86 -6.09 -1.73
C SER A 5 -12.10 -7.16 -0.66
N ALA A 6 -13.36 -7.45 -0.33
CA ALA A 6 -13.68 -8.57 0.56
C ALA A 6 -13.18 -9.92 0.00
N VAL A 7 -13.15 -10.06 -1.33
CA VAL A 7 -12.65 -11.25 -2.01
C VAL A 7 -11.13 -11.36 -1.88
N TYR A 8 -10.40 -10.23 -1.87
CA TYR A 8 -8.97 -10.19 -1.56
C TYR A 8 -8.68 -10.67 -0.14
N GLU A 9 -9.41 -10.15 0.86
CA GLU A 9 -9.19 -10.52 2.27
C GLU A 9 -9.43 -12.02 2.52
N ALA A 10 -10.42 -12.61 1.83
CA ALA A 10 -10.62 -14.06 1.82
C ALA A 10 -9.45 -14.78 1.11
N ALA A 11 -9.09 -14.36 -0.11
CA ALA A 11 -8.06 -15.03 -0.92
C ALA A 11 -6.66 -14.96 -0.28
N ILE A 12 -6.32 -13.86 0.39
CA ILE A 12 -5.00 -13.70 1.01
C ILE A 12 -4.85 -14.60 2.24
N THR A 13 -5.96 -14.98 2.89
CA THR A 13 -5.95 -15.85 4.08
C THR A 13 -6.33 -17.30 3.79
N ASP A 14 -6.70 -17.63 2.55
CA ASP A 14 -7.06 -18.98 2.09
C ASP A 14 -5.92 -20.00 2.34
N ASP A 15 -6.30 -21.25 2.60
CA ASP A 15 -5.41 -22.41 2.74
C ASP A 15 -4.61 -22.65 1.47
N THR A 16 -5.23 -22.41 0.30
CA THR A 16 -4.55 -22.43 -0.99
C THR A 16 -4.67 -21.07 -1.67
N ARG A 17 -3.53 -20.40 -1.82
CA ARG A 17 -3.46 -19.11 -2.53
C ARG A 17 -2.29 -19.11 -3.50
N ARG A 18 -2.44 -18.36 -4.59
CA ARG A 18 -1.38 -18.14 -5.58
C ARG A 18 -1.01 -16.67 -5.59
N MET A 19 0.26 -16.39 -5.35
CA MET A 19 0.80 -15.03 -5.26
C MET A 19 1.53 -14.67 -6.54
N TYR A 20 1.39 -13.42 -6.97
CA TYR A 20 2.04 -12.84 -8.13
C TYR A 20 2.84 -11.62 -7.73
N LEU A 21 3.88 -11.37 -8.50
CA LEU A 21 4.73 -10.19 -8.38
C LEU A 21 4.68 -9.44 -9.70
N LYS A 22 4.69 -8.12 -9.60
CA LYS A 22 4.83 -7.21 -10.72
C LYS A 22 5.85 -6.14 -10.37
N ALA A 23 6.83 -5.94 -11.24
CA ALA A 23 7.76 -4.82 -11.17
C ALA A 23 7.79 -4.11 -12.53
N VAL A 24 7.69 -2.78 -12.53
CA VAL A 24 7.77 -1.99 -13.76
C VAL A 24 9.18 -1.44 -13.90
N ILE A 25 9.92 -1.97 -14.86
CA ILE A 25 11.30 -1.55 -15.14
C ILE A 25 11.24 -0.35 -16.05
N ASP A 26 11.60 0.79 -15.49
CA ASP A 26 11.52 2.10 -16.11
C ASP A 26 12.92 2.73 -16.14
N ILE A 27 13.70 2.38 -17.18
CA ILE A 27 15.07 2.87 -17.39
C ILE A 27 14.99 4.06 -18.34
N ILE A 28 14.66 5.21 -17.78
CA ILE A 28 14.65 6.52 -18.44
C ILE A 28 15.61 7.43 -17.68
N ASP A 29 16.24 8.39 -18.36
CA ASP A 29 17.06 9.40 -17.68
C ASP A 29 16.19 10.12 -16.61
N PRO A 30 16.59 10.10 -15.33
CA PRO A 30 15.79 10.67 -14.25
C PRO A 30 15.62 12.19 -14.35
N ASP A 31 16.46 12.89 -15.11
CA ASP A 31 16.41 14.34 -15.33
C ASP A 31 15.84 14.72 -16.70
N ILE A 32 15.27 13.76 -17.44
CA ILE A 32 14.67 14.01 -18.75
C ILE A 32 13.64 15.14 -18.69
N VAL A 33 13.66 15.99 -19.71
CA VAL A 33 12.63 17.00 -19.95
C VAL A 33 12.02 16.77 -21.31
N TYR A 34 10.75 16.38 -21.33
CA TYR A 34 9.96 16.23 -22.56
C TYR A 34 9.66 17.60 -23.19
N GLY A 35 9.71 17.62 -24.51
CA GLY A 35 9.57 18.79 -25.35
C GLY A 35 8.25 18.78 -26.12
N THR A 36 8.22 19.44 -27.26
CA THR A 36 7.03 19.47 -28.11
C THR A 36 6.89 18.20 -28.94
N VAL A 37 5.66 17.75 -29.17
CA VAL A 37 5.37 16.67 -30.11
C VAL A 37 5.13 17.21 -31.51
N ASP A 38 6.07 16.93 -32.42
CA ASP A 38 5.94 17.28 -33.84
C ASP A 38 5.30 16.14 -34.64
N SER A 39 4.61 16.46 -35.75
CA SER A 39 3.98 15.42 -36.57
C SER A 39 3.71 15.84 -38.01
N SER A 40 3.34 14.87 -38.84
CA SER A 40 2.85 15.10 -40.21
C SER A 40 1.43 15.68 -40.30
N GLY A 41 0.75 15.90 -39.17
CA GLY A 41 -0.63 16.36 -39.11
C GLY A 41 -1.38 15.81 -37.90
N VAL A 42 -2.27 16.61 -37.32
CA VAL A 42 -2.89 16.35 -36.01
C VAL A 42 -4.40 16.55 -36.03
N ALA A 43 -5.14 15.57 -35.50
CA ALA A 43 -6.59 15.68 -35.38
C ALA A 43 -7.00 16.70 -34.31
N ASN A 44 -8.17 17.31 -34.45
CA ASN A 44 -8.71 18.30 -33.52
C ASN A 44 -8.93 17.78 -32.07
N VAL A 45 -9.04 16.47 -31.90
CA VAL A 45 -9.23 15.82 -30.59
C VAL A 45 -7.92 15.29 -29.98
N CYS A 46 -6.81 15.40 -30.71
CA CYS A 46 -5.50 14.92 -30.27
C CYS A 46 -5.07 15.61 -28.97
N ARG A 47 -4.29 14.87 -28.18
CA ARG A 47 -3.58 15.36 -27.00
C ARG A 47 -2.11 14.92 -27.13
N PRO A 48 -1.29 15.64 -27.92
CA PRO A 48 0.05 15.17 -28.25
C PRO A 48 0.90 14.91 -27.01
N GLU A 49 0.80 15.77 -25.99
CA GLU A 49 1.55 15.65 -24.73
C GLU A 49 1.19 14.41 -23.88
N GLN A 50 0.17 13.63 -24.26
CA GLN A 50 -0.16 12.39 -23.58
C GLN A 50 0.76 11.23 -24.00
N ILE A 51 1.68 11.41 -24.96
CA ILE A 51 2.56 10.32 -25.40
C ILE A 51 3.77 10.06 -24.51
N HIS A 52 3.82 10.72 -23.36
CA HIS A 52 4.88 10.58 -22.35
C HIS A 52 4.34 10.56 -20.92
N ASP A 53 3.03 10.30 -20.75
CA ASP A 53 2.35 10.25 -19.44
C ASP A 53 2.29 8.83 -18.83
N LYS A 54 2.78 7.83 -19.58
CA LYS A 54 2.84 6.40 -19.21
C LYS A 54 1.46 5.74 -19.11
N GLU A 55 0.45 6.31 -19.73
CA GLU A 55 -0.86 5.68 -19.91
C GLU A 55 -0.93 5.02 -21.30
N MET A 56 -0.86 3.69 -21.34
CA MET A 56 -0.78 2.94 -22.60
C MET A 56 -2.16 2.69 -23.25
N GLU A 57 -3.24 2.94 -22.52
CA GLU A 57 -4.61 2.64 -22.94
C GLU A 57 -5.36 3.88 -23.38
N LEU A 58 -5.79 3.89 -24.64
CA LEU A 58 -6.59 5.00 -25.19
C LEU A 58 -8.06 4.83 -24.85
N LEU A 59 -8.69 5.91 -24.40
CA LEU A 59 -10.14 5.97 -24.30
C LEU A 59 -10.80 5.90 -25.69
N PRO A 60 -11.80 5.03 -25.89
CA PRO A 60 -12.47 4.90 -27.17
C PRO A 60 -13.38 6.10 -27.43
N TYR A 61 -12.89 7.11 -28.15
CA TYR A 61 -13.71 8.24 -28.59
C TYR A 61 -14.32 8.01 -29.97
N ALA A 62 -15.60 8.32 -30.18
CA ALA A 62 -16.23 8.16 -31.49
C ALA A 62 -15.64 9.15 -32.50
N THR A 63 -14.87 8.62 -33.44
CA THR A 63 -14.33 9.35 -34.59
C THR A 63 -15.04 8.86 -35.86
N LEU A 64 -15.08 9.69 -36.90
CA LEU A 64 -15.68 9.35 -38.19
C LEU A 64 -14.80 8.41 -39.04
N GLU A 65 -14.13 7.45 -38.40
CA GLU A 65 -13.35 6.40 -39.06
C GLU A 65 -14.26 5.22 -39.44
N PRO A 66 -14.20 4.74 -40.70
CA PRO A 66 -15.05 3.66 -41.18
C PRO A 66 -14.97 2.42 -40.30
N ASN A 67 -16.12 1.91 -39.82
CA ASN A 67 -16.19 0.69 -39.00
C ASN A 67 -15.35 0.75 -37.71
N ARG A 68 -15.09 1.93 -37.15
CA ARG A 68 -14.45 2.06 -35.83
C ARG A 68 -15.49 2.14 -34.71
N TRP A 69 -16.51 2.98 -34.91
CA TRP A 69 -17.57 3.17 -33.93
C TRP A 69 -18.55 1.99 -33.94
N ALA A 70 -18.35 1.03 -33.03
CA ALA A 70 -19.09 -0.23 -32.97
C ALA A 70 -20.52 -0.12 -32.41
N LEU A 71 -20.95 1.07 -31.96
CA LEU A 71 -22.29 1.33 -31.35
C LEU A 71 -22.64 0.42 -30.16
N ASN A 72 -21.63 -0.11 -29.46
CA ASN A 72 -21.77 -1.05 -28.35
C ASN A 72 -21.81 -0.39 -26.96
N GLY A 73 -21.94 0.94 -26.91
CA GLY A 73 -21.95 1.72 -25.67
C GLY A 73 -20.58 2.03 -25.05
N GLN A 74 -19.47 1.51 -25.59
CA GLN A 74 -18.13 1.77 -25.05
C GLN A 74 -17.57 3.14 -25.49
N PHE A 75 -18.02 3.69 -26.61
CA PHE A 75 -17.42 4.90 -27.18
C PHE A 75 -17.97 6.18 -26.53
N LYS A 76 -17.07 7.08 -26.13
CA LYS A 76 -17.42 8.45 -25.71
C LYS A 76 -17.67 9.36 -26.93
N LEU A 77 -18.53 10.36 -26.76
CA LEU A 77 -18.85 11.36 -27.79
C LEU A 77 -18.25 12.72 -27.44
N LEU A 78 -17.96 13.53 -28.46
CA LEU A 78 -17.57 14.92 -28.24
C LEU A 78 -18.68 15.74 -27.56
N PRO A 79 -18.35 16.73 -26.71
CA PRO A 79 -17.00 17.27 -26.44
C PRO A 79 -16.15 16.40 -25.49
N LEU A 80 -14.82 16.54 -25.60
CA LEU A 80 -13.87 15.88 -24.70
C LEU A 80 -14.05 16.34 -23.25
N GLN A 81 -13.89 15.43 -22.30
CA GLN A 81 -13.76 15.76 -20.87
C GLN A 81 -12.28 15.94 -20.53
N GLY A 82 -11.98 16.78 -19.53
CA GLY A 82 -10.61 17.24 -19.28
C GLY A 82 -9.60 16.13 -18.96
N ALA A 83 -10.04 15.01 -18.41
CA ALA A 83 -9.19 13.88 -18.02
C ALA A 83 -9.15 12.74 -19.05
N ASP A 84 -9.67 12.94 -20.26
CA ASP A 84 -9.69 11.85 -21.25
C ASP A 84 -8.32 11.62 -21.88
N HIS A 85 -7.79 10.40 -21.77
CA HIS A 85 -6.57 9.95 -22.45
C HIS A 85 -6.86 9.52 -23.89
N ILE A 86 -6.46 10.35 -24.85
CA ILE A 86 -6.63 10.17 -26.30
C ILE A 86 -5.31 9.80 -26.99
N GLY A 87 -4.19 10.20 -26.40
CA GLY A 87 -2.86 10.08 -26.97
C GLY A 87 -2.68 10.92 -28.23
N PHE A 88 -1.64 10.58 -29.01
CA PHE A 88 -1.42 11.18 -30.31
C PHE A 88 -2.39 10.59 -31.35
N LEU A 89 -3.08 11.47 -32.08
CA LEU A 89 -4.01 11.12 -33.16
C LEU A 89 -3.74 11.96 -34.42
N GLY A 90 -3.37 11.29 -35.51
CA GLY A 90 -3.14 11.92 -36.81
C GLY A 90 -4.42 12.42 -37.50
N ASP A 91 -4.30 13.41 -38.40
CA ASP A 91 -5.42 13.98 -39.14
C ASP A 91 -5.83 13.21 -40.42
N VAL A 92 -4.95 12.34 -40.95
CA VAL A 92 -5.14 11.56 -42.18
C VAL A 92 -5.65 10.13 -41.91
N LEU A 93 -6.51 9.62 -42.79
CA LEU A 93 -6.93 8.20 -42.82
C LEU A 93 -6.01 7.38 -43.74
N SER A 94 -5.64 6.18 -43.30
CA SER A 94 -5.03 5.17 -44.14
C SER A 94 -5.97 4.75 -45.27
N GLY A 95 -5.43 4.40 -46.44
CA GLY A 95 -6.20 3.91 -47.58
C GLY A 95 -6.88 2.55 -47.35
N ALA A 96 -7.51 2.02 -48.41
CA ALA A 96 -8.26 0.76 -48.38
C ALA A 96 -7.40 -0.47 -48.01
N GLU A 97 -6.09 -0.41 -48.24
CA GLU A 97 -5.12 -1.46 -47.89
C GLU A 97 -4.31 -1.10 -46.61
N GLY A 98 -4.79 -0.12 -45.84
CA GLY A 98 -4.10 0.40 -44.66
C GLY A 98 -2.88 1.28 -44.97
N VAL A 99 -2.58 1.57 -46.24
CA VAL A 99 -1.39 2.34 -46.65
C VAL A 99 -1.58 3.84 -46.45
N PHE A 100 -0.56 4.51 -45.93
CA PHE A 100 -0.44 5.98 -45.89
C PHE A 100 0.41 6.47 -47.07
N SER A 101 -0.11 7.44 -47.84
CA SER A 101 0.61 8.08 -48.96
C SER A 101 0.28 9.59 -49.02
N PRO A 102 1.19 10.48 -48.57
CA PRO A 102 2.53 10.19 -48.04
C PRO A 102 2.47 9.44 -46.70
N ALA A 103 3.60 8.85 -46.29
CA ALA A 103 3.77 8.28 -44.96
C ALA A 103 3.50 9.35 -43.89
N VAL A 104 2.88 8.94 -42.79
CA VAL A 104 2.56 9.81 -41.65
C VAL A 104 3.56 9.56 -40.52
N TRP A 105 3.84 10.58 -39.71
CA TRP A 105 4.83 10.45 -38.63
C TRP A 105 4.46 11.29 -37.41
N VAL A 106 4.98 10.87 -36.26
CA VAL A 106 5.01 11.59 -34.99
C VAL A 106 6.43 11.56 -34.44
N GLU A 107 6.85 12.65 -33.80
CA GLU A 107 8.17 12.82 -33.22
C GLU A 107 8.07 13.41 -31.81
N GLU A 108 8.57 12.66 -30.83
CA GLU A 108 8.70 13.09 -29.45
C GLU A 108 10.06 13.77 -29.27
N HIS A 109 10.08 15.02 -28.84
CA HIS A 109 11.30 15.75 -28.52
C HIS A 109 11.60 15.68 -27.04
N PHE A 110 12.88 15.61 -26.67
CA PHE A 110 13.28 15.63 -25.26
C PHE A 110 14.69 16.18 -25.10
N SER A 111 15.06 16.46 -23.86
CA SER A 111 16.39 16.95 -23.49
C SER A 111 16.84 16.36 -22.14
N ASN A 112 18.05 16.70 -21.73
CA ASN A 112 18.73 16.16 -20.53
C ASN A 112 19.05 14.66 -20.56
N VAL A 113 18.89 13.97 -21.69
CA VAL A 113 19.31 12.58 -21.85
C VAL A 113 20.76 12.52 -22.31
N SER A 114 21.68 12.05 -21.46
CA SER A 114 23.10 11.97 -21.82
C SER A 114 23.42 10.82 -22.78
N ILE A 115 22.75 9.68 -22.60
CA ILE A 115 22.94 8.45 -23.37
C ILE A 115 21.64 7.66 -23.46
N LEU A 116 21.27 7.24 -24.67
CA LEU A 116 20.13 6.37 -24.92
C LEU A 116 20.58 5.06 -25.56
N GLN A 117 20.23 3.95 -24.91
CA GLN A 117 20.54 2.60 -25.40
C GLN A 117 19.30 1.75 -25.67
N ALA A 118 18.12 2.23 -25.27
CA ALA A 118 16.84 1.62 -25.57
C ALA A 118 15.75 2.67 -25.78
N CYS A 119 14.72 2.32 -26.55
CA CYS A 119 13.45 3.05 -26.58
C CYS A 119 12.28 2.07 -26.71
N SER A 120 11.14 2.42 -26.13
CA SER A 120 9.89 1.66 -26.23
C SER A 120 8.81 2.50 -26.89
N ILE A 121 8.01 1.88 -27.76
CA ILE A 121 6.87 2.53 -28.41
C ILE A 121 5.65 1.67 -28.19
N TYR A 122 4.55 2.31 -27.81
CA TYR A 122 3.25 1.66 -27.63
C TYR A 122 2.29 2.10 -28.73
N PHE A 123 1.38 1.20 -29.05
CA PHE A 123 0.31 1.33 -30.02
C PHE A 123 -1.00 0.86 -29.38
N PRO A 124 -2.17 1.19 -29.96
CA PRO A 124 -3.44 0.80 -29.38
C PRO A 124 -3.56 -0.72 -29.18
N VAL A 125 -4.03 -1.13 -28.01
CA VAL A 125 -4.36 -2.54 -27.71
C VAL A 125 -5.74 -2.95 -28.21
N ALA A 126 -6.65 -1.98 -28.33
CA ALA A 126 -8.03 -2.25 -28.72
C ALA A 126 -8.12 -2.70 -30.18
N GLU A 127 -8.81 -3.82 -30.41
CA GLU A 127 -8.88 -4.42 -31.73
C GLU A 127 -9.41 -3.41 -32.77
N TRP A 128 -10.44 -2.63 -32.44
CA TRP A 128 -11.04 -1.66 -33.38
C TRP A 128 -10.09 -0.56 -33.84
N ASP A 129 -9.00 -0.28 -33.11
CA ASP A 129 -8.01 0.72 -33.47
C ASP A 129 -6.97 0.16 -34.46
N GLY A 130 -6.57 -1.10 -34.31
CA GLY A 130 -5.46 -1.69 -35.06
C GLY A 130 -4.10 -1.12 -34.64
N VAL A 131 -3.05 -1.60 -35.30
CA VAL A 131 -1.64 -1.30 -35.01
C VAL A 131 -0.88 -0.98 -36.30
N PRO A 132 0.27 -0.29 -36.28
CA PRO A 132 1.06 -0.11 -37.48
C PRO A 132 1.66 -1.45 -37.91
N THR A 133 1.46 -1.81 -39.17
CA THR A 133 2.02 -3.02 -39.78
C THR A 133 3.43 -2.75 -40.31
N ASP A 134 3.62 -1.62 -40.98
CA ASP A 134 4.91 -1.24 -41.57
C ASP A 134 5.28 0.17 -41.10
N PHE A 135 6.39 0.30 -40.37
CA PHE A 135 6.85 1.56 -39.79
C PHE A 135 8.37 1.60 -39.61
N THR A 136 8.91 2.80 -39.40
CA THR A 136 10.31 3.04 -39.11
C THR A 136 10.44 3.89 -37.85
N VAL A 137 11.35 3.49 -36.96
CA VAL A 137 11.70 4.21 -35.73
C VAL A 137 13.08 4.80 -35.90
N GLU A 138 13.24 6.07 -35.58
CA GLU A 138 14.52 6.78 -35.63
C GLU A 138 14.81 7.45 -34.29
N VAL A 139 16.01 7.24 -33.74
CA VAL A 139 16.54 8.03 -32.62
C VAL A 139 17.46 9.09 -33.19
N ARG A 140 17.18 10.35 -32.89
CA ARG A 140 17.78 11.50 -33.56
C ARG A 140 18.56 12.40 -32.59
N GLN A 141 19.50 13.13 -33.17
CA GLN A 141 20.20 14.24 -32.55
C GLN A 141 20.44 15.32 -33.61
N GLY A 142 20.05 16.56 -33.34
CA GLY A 142 20.25 17.70 -34.23
C GLY A 142 19.63 17.48 -35.61
N GLY A 143 18.50 16.77 -35.67
CA GLY A 143 17.81 16.41 -36.92
C GLY A 143 18.45 15.26 -37.71
N THR A 144 19.54 14.65 -37.23
CA THR A 144 20.16 13.48 -37.87
C THR A 144 19.73 12.21 -37.15
N ALA A 145 19.28 11.18 -37.87
CA ALA A 145 19.00 9.87 -37.31
C ALA A 145 20.32 9.10 -37.08
N TYR A 146 20.60 8.77 -35.82
CA TYR A 146 21.79 7.98 -35.44
C TYR A 146 21.46 6.49 -35.24
N TYR A 147 20.19 6.18 -35.06
CA TYR A 147 19.66 4.82 -35.10
C TYR A 147 18.38 4.81 -35.94
N THR A 148 18.21 3.77 -36.75
CA THR A 148 17.04 3.56 -37.60
C THR A 148 16.67 2.09 -37.59
N LYS A 149 15.41 1.80 -37.26
CA LYS A 149 14.83 0.45 -37.32
C LYS A 149 13.57 0.46 -38.17
N THR A 150 13.58 -0.28 -39.27
CA THR A 150 12.39 -0.55 -40.07
C THR A 150 11.77 -1.87 -39.64
N VAL A 151 10.45 -1.87 -39.43
CA VAL A 151 9.64 -3.02 -39.06
C VAL A 151 8.59 -3.22 -40.14
N ALA A 152 8.38 -4.47 -40.55
CA ALA A 152 7.38 -4.86 -41.54
C ALA A 152 6.55 -6.03 -41.01
N GLY A 153 5.26 -6.03 -41.32
CA GLY A 153 4.34 -7.09 -40.89
C GLY A 153 4.08 -7.15 -39.38
N ASN A 154 4.22 -6.04 -38.65
CA ASN A 154 3.98 -5.99 -37.21
C ASN A 154 2.50 -6.25 -36.87
N THR A 155 2.31 -7.02 -35.79
CA THR A 155 1.00 -7.30 -35.18
C THR A 155 0.96 -6.96 -33.70
N ALA A 156 2.08 -6.54 -33.10
CA ALA A 156 2.18 -6.22 -31.68
C ALA A 156 1.72 -4.78 -31.40
N SER A 157 1.18 -4.57 -30.21
CA SER A 157 0.80 -3.25 -29.68
C SER A 157 1.93 -2.53 -28.97
N SER A 158 3.13 -3.10 -28.93
CA SER A 158 4.33 -2.44 -28.42
C SER A 158 5.58 -3.00 -29.09
N ILE A 159 6.65 -2.21 -29.04
CA ILE A 159 8.00 -2.63 -29.44
C ILE A 159 9.03 -2.00 -28.52
N ALA A 160 9.88 -2.81 -27.92
CA ALA A 160 11.10 -2.37 -27.25
C ALA A 160 12.28 -2.54 -28.23
N LEU A 161 13.08 -1.50 -28.38
CA LEU A 161 14.24 -1.46 -29.25
C LEU A 161 15.49 -1.21 -28.40
N ASP A 162 16.48 -2.06 -28.55
CA ASP A 162 17.79 -1.96 -27.90
C ASP A 162 18.91 -2.23 -28.92
N GLY A 163 20.14 -2.49 -28.43
CA GLY A 163 21.27 -2.84 -29.29
C GLY A 163 21.93 -1.63 -29.97
N PHE A 164 21.56 -0.41 -29.58
CA PHE A 164 22.16 0.83 -30.08
C PHE A 164 22.75 1.67 -28.94
N THR A 165 23.47 2.74 -29.30
CA THR A 165 23.92 3.75 -28.35
C THR A 165 23.96 5.09 -29.06
N VAL A 166 23.08 6.00 -28.67
CA VAL A 166 23.05 7.39 -29.15
C VAL A 166 23.39 8.30 -27.97
N ASN A 167 24.37 9.19 -28.15
CA ASN A 167 24.78 10.14 -27.12
C ASN A 167 24.07 11.48 -27.35
N ASN A 168 23.57 12.09 -26.29
CA ASN A 168 22.78 13.32 -26.30
C ASN A 168 21.67 13.33 -27.39
N PRO A 169 20.78 12.31 -27.44
CA PRO A 169 19.64 12.34 -28.35
C PRO A 169 18.65 13.43 -27.94
N ASP A 170 17.92 13.93 -28.92
CA ASP A 170 16.92 15.01 -28.73
C ASP A 170 15.54 14.67 -29.31
N ALA A 171 15.38 13.53 -29.99
CA ALA A 171 14.08 13.08 -30.47
C ALA A 171 13.99 11.58 -30.77
N ILE A 172 12.77 11.05 -30.70
CA ILE A 172 12.37 9.76 -31.27
C ILE A 172 11.26 9.98 -32.28
N ARG A 173 11.47 9.56 -33.53
CA ARG A 173 10.49 9.63 -34.62
C ARG A 173 9.93 8.27 -34.95
N VAL A 174 8.61 8.18 -35.08
CA VAL A 174 7.91 7.01 -35.61
C VAL A 174 7.23 7.39 -36.92
N THR A 175 7.71 6.83 -38.03
CA THR A 175 7.16 7.03 -39.37
C THR A 175 6.39 5.79 -39.80
N VAL A 176 5.09 5.91 -40.03
CA VAL A 176 4.19 4.82 -40.36
C VAL A 176 3.77 4.86 -41.84
N THR A 177 3.91 3.72 -42.49
CA THR A 177 3.59 3.54 -43.91
C THR A 177 2.37 2.65 -44.14
N ARG A 178 2.06 1.73 -43.22
CA ARG A 178 0.87 0.87 -43.27
C ARG A 178 0.29 0.60 -41.88
N TRP A 179 -1.04 0.60 -41.79
CA TRP A 179 -1.84 0.25 -40.62
C TRP A 179 -2.57 -1.10 -40.83
N SER A 180 -2.83 -1.83 -39.75
CA SER A 180 -3.45 -3.17 -39.83
C SER A 180 -4.94 -3.13 -40.17
N ARG A 181 -5.62 -2.02 -39.89
CA ARG A 181 -7.03 -1.80 -40.25
C ARG A 181 -7.16 -0.63 -41.24
N PRO A 182 -7.81 -0.82 -42.40
CA PRO A 182 -8.09 0.24 -43.36
C PRO A 182 -8.92 1.39 -42.77
N GLY A 183 -8.79 2.58 -43.35
CA GLY A 183 -9.52 3.76 -42.89
C GLY A 183 -9.25 4.15 -41.43
N ARG A 184 -8.03 3.92 -40.93
CA ARG A 184 -7.60 4.33 -39.59
C ARG A 184 -6.59 5.47 -39.62
N ARG A 185 -6.62 6.27 -38.57
CA ARG A 185 -5.60 7.29 -38.26
C ARG A 185 -4.42 6.64 -37.55
N LEU A 186 -3.24 7.24 -37.72
CA LEU A 186 -2.11 6.99 -36.83
C LEU A 186 -2.53 7.30 -35.39
N ARG A 187 -2.34 6.32 -34.51
CA ARG A 187 -2.53 6.45 -33.06
C ARG A 187 -1.29 5.98 -32.34
N VAL A 188 -0.80 6.80 -31.43
CA VAL A 188 0.33 6.45 -30.57
C VAL A 188 -0.06 6.84 -29.14
N PRO A 189 -0.34 5.86 -28.27
CA PRO A 189 -0.49 6.09 -26.85
C PRO A 189 0.77 6.67 -26.23
N GLU A 190 1.96 6.10 -26.53
CA GLU A 190 3.18 6.45 -25.80
C GLU A 190 4.46 6.23 -26.65
N ILE A 191 5.44 7.13 -26.49
CA ILE A 191 6.83 7.01 -26.96
C ILE A 191 7.78 7.23 -25.78
N ILE A 192 8.52 6.19 -25.41
CA ILE A 192 9.39 6.21 -24.23
C ILE A 192 10.87 6.24 -24.67
N PRO A 193 11.63 7.30 -24.29
CA PRO A 193 13.08 7.39 -24.49
C PRO A 193 13.81 6.62 -23.40
N GLY A 194 13.60 5.30 -23.39
CA GLY A 194 14.18 4.39 -22.43
C GLY A 194 13.63 2.98 -22.56
N LEU A 195 13.95 2.13 -21.60
CA LEU A 195 13.32 0.82 -21.48
C LEU A 195 12.13 0.92 -20.54
N TYR A 196 10.96 0.50 -21.01
CA TYR A 196 9.78 0.33 -20.17
C TYR A 196 9.25 -1.09 -20.35
N GLU A 197 9.31 -1.88 -19.28
CA GLU A 197 8.89 -3.28 -19.31
C GLU A 197 8.19 -3.67 -18.00
N GLU A 198 7.13 -4.46 -18.13
CA GLU A 198 6.51 -5.11 -16.98
C GLU A 198 7.14 -6.47 -16.76
N TRP A 199 7.71 -6.69 -15.59
CA TRP A 199 8.29 -7.96 -15.18
C TRP A 199 7.41 -8.66 -14.16
N ASP A 200 7.10 -9.91 -14.46
CA ASP A 200 6.32 -10.79 -13.60
C ASP A 200 7.17 -11.98 -13.10
N SER A 201 6.50 -12.95 -12.49
CA SER A 201 7.12 -14.19 -11.99
C SER A 201 7.81 -15.06 -13.05
N SER A 202 7.63 -14.79 -14.35
CA SER A 202 8.35 -15.48 -15.43
C SER A 202 9.76 -14.93 -15.65
N ILE A 203 10.00 -13.66 -15.30
CA ILE A 203 11.28 -12.96 -15.44
C ILE A 203 12.00 -12.88 -14.08
N LEU A 204 11.25 -12.66 -13.00
CA LEU A 204 11.76 -12.47 -11.65
C LEU A 204 11.99 -13.81 -10.95
N ALA A 205 13.26 -14.17 -10.76
CA ALA A 205 13.67 -15.40 -10.11
C ALA A 205 13.56 -15.31 -8.58
N ARG A 206 13.86 -14.14 -8.01
CA ARG A 206 13.75 -13.86 -6.57
C ARG A 206 13.38 -12.41 -6.33
N PHE A 207 12.55 -12.20 -5.32
CA PHE A 207 12.17 -10.90 -4.82
C PHE A 207 12.25 -10.87 -3.30
N THR A 208 12.91 -9.85 -2.75
CA THR A 208 12.91 -9.62 -1.31
C THR A 208 12.67 -8.15 -1.06
N LEU A 209 11.62 -7.86 -0.30
CA LEU A 209 11.27 -6.53 0.13
C LEU A 209 11.36 -6.45 1.66
N ASN A 210 12.12 -5.48 2.16
CA ASN A 210 12.19 -5.15 3.58
C ASN A 210 11.71 -3.72 3.76
N GLN A 211 10.76 -3.50 4.66
CA GLN A 211 10.24 -2.18 4.99
C GLN A 211 10.39 -1.96 6.49
N GLN A 212 10.88 -0.80 6.91
CA GLN A 212 11.06 -0.47 8.31
C GLN A 212 10.94 1.04 8.55
N VAL A 213 10.36 1.40 9.69
CA VAL A 213 10.21 2.77 10.15
C VAL A 213 10.59 2.91 11.62
N ASN A 214 11.02 4.11 12.02
CA ASN A 214 11.27 4.47 13.40
C ASN A 214 10.41 5.67 13.79
N PHE A 215 9.30 5.40 14.48
CA PHE A 215 8.29 6.42 14.81
C PHE A 215 8.80 7.54 15.72
N SER A 216 9.86 7.29 16.53
CA SER A 216 10.46 8.31 17.39
C SER A 216 11.34 9.31 16.64
N CYS A 217 11.64 9.06 15.36
CA CYS A 217 12.57 9.87 14.55
C CYS A 217 14.00 9.96 15.13
N LEU A 218 14.37 9.05 16.03
CA LEU A 218 15.73 8.96 16.57
C LEU A 218 16.68 8.22 15.62
N ALA A 219 16.12 7.34 14.78
CA ALA A 219 16.79 6.73 13.65
C ALA A 219 15.95 6.95 12.37
N LEU A 220 16.55 6.70 11.21
CA LEU A 220 15.87 6.75 9.92
C LEU A 220 16.15 5.46 9.14
N PRO A 221 15.57 4.32 9.55
CA PRO A 221 15.55 3.14 8.69
C PRO A 221 14.74 3.45 7.43
N TYR A 222 14.96 2.67 6.38
CA TYR A 222 14.32 2.82 5.09
C TYR A 222 14.10 1.45 4.45
N GLY A 223 13.19 1.41 3.47
CA GLY A 223 12.87 0.22 2.72
C GLY A 223 13.95 -0.15 1.69
N THR A 224 14.14 -1.46 1.49
CA THR A 224 15.05 -2.02 0.48
C THR A 224 14.32 -3.07 -0.34
N CYS A 225 14.53 -3.07 -1.65
CA CYS A 225 13.99 -4.08 -2.56
C CYS A 225 15.13 -4.74 -3.33
N SER A 226 15.15 -6.07 -3.32
CA SER A 226 16.11 -6.87 -4.06
C SER A 226 15.40 -7.62 -5.18
N LEU A 227 15.81 -7.37 -6.42
CA LEU A 227 15.27 -8.00 -7.62
C LEU A 227 16.33 -8.88 -8.26
N SER A 228 16.08 -10.18 -8.33
CA SER A 228 16.90 -11.11 -9.12
C SER A 228 16.14 -11.50 -10.38
N MET A 229 16.70 -11.16 -11.53
CA MET A 229 16.07 -11.35 -12.85
C MET A 229 16.89 -12.33 -13.70
N ASP A 230 16.25 -12.97 -14.69
CA ASP A 230 16.96 -13.72 -15.73
C ASP A 230 17.96 -12.81 -16.49
N ASN A 231 19.16 -13.33 -16.75
CA ASN A 231 20.26 -12.67 -17.45
C ASN A 231 20.75 -13.46 -18.68
N LEU A 232 19.91 -14.34 -19.25
CA LEU A 232 20.24 -15.16 -20.43
C LEU A 232 20.71 -14.34 -21.64
N ASP A 233 20.08 -13.20 -21.92
CA ASP A 233 20.42 -12.31 -23.03
C ASP A 233 21.58 -11.35 -22.74
N ARG A 234 22.02 -11.28 -21.47
CA ARG A 234 23.10 -10.41 -20.98
C ARG A 234 22.89 -8.92 -21.27
N ARG A 235 21.65 -8.46 -21.44
CA ARG A 235 21.36 -7.06 -21.81
C ARG A 235 21.72 -6.03 -20.73
N PHE A 236 21.77 -6.45 -19.47
CA PHE A 236 22.14 -5.62 -18.33
C PHE A 236 23.59 -5.84 -17.86
N GLU A 237 24.40 -6.61 -18.59
CA GLU A 237 25.82 -6.80 -18.24
C GLU A 237 26.64 -5.53 -18.50
N PRO A 238 27.44 -5.03 -17.54
CA PRO A 238 28.27 -3.84 -17.73
C PRO A 238 29.28 -3.94 -18.89
N ARG A 239 29.65 -5.18 -19.25
CA ARG A 239 30.60 -5.49 -20.32
C ARG A 239 29.93 -5.62 -21.69
N SER A 240 28.59 -5.67 -21.74
CA SER A 240 27.85 -5.79 -23.00
C SER A 240 27.91 -4.48 -23.77
N LYS A 241 28.47 -4.52 -24.98
CA LYS A 241 28.56 -3.33 -25.85
C LYS A 241 27.24 -2.96 -26.51
N SER A 242 26.31 -3.92 -26.60
CA SER A 242 24.98 -3.77 -27.17
C SER A 242 23.88 -3.83 -26.11
N GLY A 243 24.26 -3.89 -24.82
CA GLY A 243 23.31 -3.87 -23.71
C GLY A 243 22.89 -2.46 -23.33
N VAL A 244 21.98 -2.37 -22.36
CA VAL A 244 21.36 -1.12 -21.88
C VAL A 244 21.96 -0.60 -20.58
N PHE A 245 23.02 -1.25 -20.08
CA PHE A 245 23.60 -0.96 -18.77
C PHE A 245 24.07 0.50 -18.58
N ARG A 246 24.52 1.19 -19.63
CA ARG A 246 24.97 2.58 -19.52
C ARG A 246 23.82 3.57 -19.39
N SER A 247 22.59 3.16 -19.69
CA SER A 247 21.38 3.93 -19.41
C SER A 247 20.85 3.66 -17.99
N ILE A 248 21.46 2.75 -17.21
CA ILE A 248 21.11 2.58 -15.80
C ILE A 248 21.79 3.69 -14.99
N GLU A 249 20.97 4.52 -14.36
CA GLU A 249 21.39 5.67 -13.58
C GLU A 249 20.76 5.65 -12.18
N GLU A 250 21.39 6.35 -11.25
CA GLU A 250 20.83 6.55 -9.91
C GLU A 250 19.51 7.33 -10.01
N ARG A 251 18.56 7.05 -9.10
CA ARG A 251 17.21 7.64 -9.03
C ARG A 251 16.20 7.14 -10.08
N GLN A 252 16.54 6.15 -10.90
CA GLN A 252 15.54 5.44 -11.70
C GLN A 252 14.65 4.61 -10.79
N GLY A 253 13.34 4.90 -10.80
CA GLY A 253 12.35 4.29 -9.93
C GLY A 253 11.74 3.03 -10.53
N ILE A 254 11.58 1.99 -9.72
CA ILE A 254 10.97 0.72 -10.08
C ILE A 254 9.75 0.52 -9.17
N PRO A 255 8.53 0.80 -9.66
CA PRO A 255 7.29 0.46 -8.97
C PRO A 255 7.18 -1.06 -8.80
N VAL A 256 6.81 -1.50 -7.60
CA VAL A 256 6.59 -2.92 -7.29
C VAL A 256 5.21 -3.15 -6.70
N SER A 257 4.60 -4.27 -7.07
CA SER A 257 3.27 -4.68 -6.59
C SER A 257 3.23 -6.18 -6.33
N ILE A 258 2.50 -6.59 -5.29
CA ILE A 258 2.27 -8.00 -4.94
C ILE A 258 0.77 -8.29 -5.04
N GLY A 259 0.40 -9.31 -5.79
CA GLY A 259 -1.00 -9.67 -6.04
C GLY A 259 -1.37 -11.08 -5.60
N VAL A 260 -2.66 -11.30 -5.35
CA VAL A 260 -3.23 -12.62 -5.04
C VAL A 260 -4.24 -13.00 -6.12
N ALA A 261 -4.24 -14.27 -6.52
CA ALA A 261 -5.26 -14.82 -7.40
C ALA A 261 -6.63 -14.81 -6.71
N LEU A 262 -7.65 -14.29 -7.38
CA LEU A 262 -9.04 -14.35 -6.94
C LEU A 262 -9.73 -15.62 -7.48
N PRO A 263 -10.88 -16.03 -6.91
CA PRO A 263 -11.61 -17.21 -7.36
C PRO A 263 -12.08 -17.17 -8.83
N ASP A 264 -12.25 -15.98 -9.40
CA ASP A 264 -12.62 -15.79 -10.81
C ASP A 264 -11.43 -15.90 -11.78
N GLY A 265 -10.22 -16.14 -11.26
CA GLY A 265 -8.99 -16.25 -12.02
C GLY A 265 -8.28 -14.91 -12.28
N THR A 266 -8.85 -13.78 -11.87
CA THR A 266 -8.19 -12.47 -11.92
C THR A 266 -7.17 -12.33 -10.79
N VAL A 267 -6.36 -11.26 -10.83
CA VAL A 267 -5.35 -10.97 -9.80
C VAL A 267 -5.61 -9.57 -9.27
N GLU A 268 -5.77 -9.45 -7.95
CA GLU A 268 -5.83 -8.15 -7.28
C GLU A 268 -4.45 -7.81 -6.72
N TYR A 269 -3.79 -6.80 -7.32
CA TYR A 269 -2.48 -6.33 -6.92
C TYR A 269 -2.57 -5.24 -5.84
N LYS A 270 -1.61 -5.26 -4.91
CA LYS A 270 -1.34 -4.16 -3.98
C LYS A 270 0.01 -3.53 -4.31
N PRO A 271 0.07 -2.20 -4.56
CA PRO A 271 1.34 -1.50 -4.73
C PRO A 271 2.13 -1.56 -3.41
N LYS A 272 3.46 -1.63 -3.51
CA LYS A 272 4.38 -1.74 -2.36
C LYS A 272 5.51 -0.71 -2.45
N GLY A 273 5.23 0.43 -3.06
CA GLY A 273 6.12 1.57 -3.23
C GLY A 273 6.92 1.55 -4.53
N ILE A 274 7.75 2.58 -4.68
CA ILE A 274 8.74 2.73 -5.76
C ILE A 274 10.13 2.63 -5.12
N TYR A 275 10.98 1.77 -5.69
CA TYR A 275 12.36 1.60 -5.24
C TYR A 275 13.33 2.06 -6.31
N TYR A 276 14.36 2.77 -5.88
CA TYR A 276 15.26 3.51 -6.73
C TYR A 276 16.63 2.86 -6.83
N GLN A 277 17.19 2.89 -8.03
CA GLN A 277 18.60 2.63 -8.24
C GLN A 277 19.45 3.65 -7.47
N TYR A 278 20.53 3.19 -6.86
CA TYR A 278 21.48 4.04 -6.14
C TYR A 278 22.93 3.61 -6.39
N SER A 279 23.88 4.45 -6.00
CA SER A 279 25.31 4.17 -6.20
C SER A 279 25.73 2.84 -5.58
N GLY A 280 26.16 1.89 -6.40
CA GLY A 280 26.56 0.55 -5.97
C GLY A 280 25.40 -0.44 -5.73
N GLY A 281 24.16 -0.07 -6.08
CA GLY A 281 22.95 -0.90 -5.99
C GLY A 281 22.84 -2.03 -7.02
N TRP A 282 23.96 -2.48 -7.61
CA TRP A 282 23.96 -3.61 -8.54
C TRP A 282 25.13 -4.53 -8.25
N LYS A 283 24.92 -5.83 -8.42
CA LYS A 283 25.97 -6.84 -8.31
C LYS A 283 25.89 -7.79 -9.49
N THR A 284 27.03 -7.99 -10.14
CA THR A 284 27.28 -9.03 -11.15
C THR A 284 28.58 -9.72 -10.77
N GLY A 285 28.60 -11.06 -10.74
CA GLY A 285 29.72 -11.78 -10.15
C GLY A 285 29.92 -13.22 -10.61
N ASP A 286 28.86 -13.97 -10.86
CA ASP A 286 29.01 -15.43 -10.99
C ASP A 286 28.95 -15.95 -12.42
N ASN A 287 28.86 -15.07 -13.42
CA ASN A 287 28.49 -15.46 -14.79
C ASN A 287 27.19 -16.31 -14.80
N GLY A 288 26.38 -16.13 -13.74
CA GLY A 288 25.20 -16.92 -13.43
C GLY A 288 24.04 -16.55 -14.34
N LEU A 289 22.98 -17.36 -14.27
CA LEU A 289 21.77 -17.16 -15.07
C LEU A 289 20.94 -15.96 -14.60
N THR A 290 21.32 -15.29 -13.50
CA THR A 290 20.57 -14.18 -12.93
C THR A 290 21.44 -12.95 -12.67
N MET A 291 20.86 -11.76 -12.83
CA MET A 291 21.41 -10.48 -12.38
C MET A 291 20.61 -9.98 -11.18
N GLN A 292 21.26 -9.28 -10.24
CA GLN A 292 20.62 -8.76 -9.04
C GLN A 292 20.75 -7.23 -8.95
N TRP A 293 19.62 -6.57 -8.71
CA TRP A 293 19.53 -5.17 -8.31
C TRP A 293 19.15 -5.06 -6.84
N GLU A 294 19.83 -4.15 -6.15
CA GLU A 294 19.54 -3.73 -4.79
C GLU A 294 19.07 -2.28 -4.86
N LEU A 295 17.85 -2.05 -4.41
CA LEU A 295 17.15 -0.77 -4.55
C LEU A 295 16.78 -0.26 -3.17
N VAL A 296 16.61 1.06 -3.06
CA VAL A 296 16.16 1.72 -1.83
C VAL A 296 14.90 2.54 -2.10
N ASP A 297 14.01 2.67 -1.12
CA ASP A 297 12.89 3.60 -1.25
C ASP A 297 13.38 5.07 -1.28
N ILE A 298 12.45 6.01 -1.45
CA ILE A 298 12.78 7.44 -1.50
C ILE A 298 13.42 7.96 -0.20
N VAL A 299 13.10 7.37 0.97
CA VAL A 299 13.73 7.72 2.25
C VAL A 299 15.19 7.30 2.24
N GLY A 300 15.49 6.08 1.77
CA GLY A 300 16.84 5.58 1.57
C GLY A 300 17.62 6.42 0.57
N LEU A 301 16.98 6.85 -0.51
CA LEU A 301 17.59 7.69 -1.56
C LEU A 301 18.05 9.06 -1.04
N VAL A 302 17.30 9.69 -0.12
CA VAL A 302 17.71 10.96 0.52
C VAL A 302 18.59 10.76 1.76
N SER A 303 18.57 9.58 2.38
CA SER A 303 19.13 9.34 3.73
C SER A 303 20.58 9.84 3.91
N GLY A 304 21.45 9.49 2.97
CA GLY A 304 22.88 9.82 2.99
C GLY A 304 23.28 11.08 2.22
N ARG A 305 22.35 11.72 1.52
CA ARG A 305 22.65 12.88 0.65
C ARG A 305 22.90 14.13 1.50
N GLN A 306 24.01 14.83 1.30
CA GLN A 306 24.25 16.09 1.99
C GLN A 306 23.19 17.14 1.56
N TYR A 307 22.56 17.80 2.53
CA TYR A 307 21.59 18.85 2.25
C TYR A 307 22.29 20.13 1.79
N ILE A 308 21.83 20.70 0.68
CA ILE A 308 22.29 21.99 0.15
C ILE A 308 21.23 23.04 0.46
N PRO A 309 21.46 23.94 1.44
CA PRO A 309 20.46 24.91 1.85
C PRO A 309 20.10 25.87 0.71
N PRO A 310 18.79 26.12 0.45
CA PRO A 310 18.37 27.14 -0.49
C PRO A 310 18.72 28.55 0.03
N ALA A 311 18.68 29.53 -0.87
CA ALA A 311 18.94 30.94 -0.51
C ALA A 311 17.99 31.47 0.58
N GLN A 312 16.73 31.00 0.55
CA GLN A 312 15.75 31.24 1.60
C GLN A 312 15.36 29.90 2.21
N LEU A 313 15.62 29.74 3.51
CA LEU A 313 15.26 28.52 4.23
C LEU A 313 13.74 28.36 4.31
N PRO A 314 13.22 27.12 4.25
CA PRO A 314 11.83 26.85 4.53
C PRO A 314 11.44 27.22 5.96
N THR A 315 10.15 27.50 6.17
CA THR A 315 9.60 27.89 7.47
C THR A 315 8.45 26.98 7.94
N THR A 316 8.07 25.99 7.14
CA THR A 316 6.98 25.04 7.43
C THR A 316 7.47 23.61 7.23
N LEU A 317 6.77 22.65 7.84
CA LEU A 317 7.04 21.22 7.60
C LEU A 317 7.02 20.89 6.11
N GLU A 318 5.96 21.25 5.41
CA GLU A 318 5.85 21.00 3.97
C GLU A 318 7.00 21.61 3.19
N GLY A 319 7.39 22.86 3.50
CA GLY A 319 8.52 23.50 2.82
C GLY A 319 9.85 22.80 3.05
N TRP A 320 10.10 22.26 4.26
CA TRP A 320 11.29 21.46 4.54
C TRP A 320 11.28 20.13 3.80
N ILE A 321 10.16 19.42 3.79
CA ILE A 321 9.99 18.16 3.07
C ILE A 321 10.17 18.37 1.57
N ALA A 322 9.50 19.36 0.99
CA ALA A 322 9.65 19.75 -0.42
C ALA A 322 11.11 20.11 -0.76
N SER A 323 11.76 20.90 0.10
CA SER A 323 13.16 21.29 -0.10
C SER A 323 14.14 20.11 -0.02
N ILE A 324 13.83 19.07 0.76
CA ILE A 324 14.60 17.83 0.84
C ILE A 324 14.42 17.00 -0.43
N VAL A 325 13.18 16.79 -0.86
CA VAL A 325 12.89 15.98 -2.06
C VAL A 325 13.40 16.65 -3.33
N ALA A 326 13.34 17.98 -3.43
CA ALA A 326 13.92 18.75 -4.54
C ALA A 326 15.45 18.54 -4.70
N GLN A 327 16.16 18.07 -3.67
CA GLN A 327 17.59 17.72 -3.80
C GLN A 327 17.82 16.53 -4.74
N LEU A 328 16.77 15.76 -5.05
CA LEU A 328 16.79 14.64 -5.99
C LEU A 328 16.57 15.08 -7.45
N GLY A 329 16.28 16.34 -7.73
CA GLY A 329 16.06 16.87 -9.09
C GLY A 329 14.61 17.33 -9.34
N ASP A 330 14.38 18.05 -10.44
CA ASP A 330 13.11 18.70 -10.74
C ASP A 330 11.96 17.70 -10.93
N ASN A 331 12.25 16.53 -11.53
CA ASN A 331 11.27 15.45 -11.70
C ASN A 331 10.84 14.77 -10.39
N PHE A 332 11.52 15.08 -9.27
CA PHE A 332 11.14 14.65 -7.93
C PHE A 332 10.34 15.71 -7.18
N ALA A 333 10.21 16.94 -7.67
CA ALA A 333 9.63 18.06 -6.90
C ALA A 333 8.22 17.79 -6.36
N GLY A 334 7.44 16.90 -6.99
CA GLY A 334 6.11 16.48 -6.54
C GLY A 334 6.06 15.15 -5.78
N ARG A 335 7.20 14.49 -5.53
CA ARG A 335 7.28 13.14 -4.93
C ARG A 335 7.24 13.16 -3.40
N TYR A 336 6.31 13.92 -2.84
CA TYR A 336 6.11 13.99 -1.41
C TYR A 336 4.67 14.28 -1.03
N HIS A 337 4.30 13.81 0.15
CA HIS A 337 3.03 14.15 0.80
C HIS A 337 3.29 14.57 2.24
N VAL A 338 2.59 15.60 2.71
CA VAL A 338 2.55 15.95 4.12
C VAL A 338 1.11 16.02 4.54
N ASP A 339 0.80 15.38 5.67
CA ASP A 339 -0.55 15.44 6.22
C ASP A 339 -1.05 16.90 6.28
N PRO A 340 -2.22 17.22 5.69
CA PRO A 340 -2.71 18.60 5.58
C PRO A 340 -2.85 19.32 6.93
N GLU A 341 -3.09 18.61 8.04
CA GLU A 341 -3.17 19.21 9.38
C GLU A 341 -1.79 19.65 9.91
N TYR A 342 -0.71 19.06 9.39
CA TYR A 342 0.67 19.29 9.83
C TYR A 342 1.51 20.07 8.81
N ALA A 343 1.12 20.11 7.54
CA ALA A 343 1.85 20.76 6.45
C ALA A 343 2.26 22.20 6.77
N GLY A 344 1.32 22.99 7.31
CA GLY A 344 1.54 24.40 7.70
C GLY A 344 2.24 24.62 9.03
N ARG A 345 2.67 23.57 9.74
CA ARG A 345 3.31 23.70 11.06
C ARG A 345 4.64 24.44 10.93
N SER A 346 4.79 25.53 11.71
CA SER A 346 6.00 26.36 11.68
C SER A 346 7.21 25.55 12.14
N LEU A 347 8.23 25.50 11.29
CA LEU A 347 9.55 24.91 11.55
C LEU A 347 10.61 25.82 10.95
N THR A 348 11.35 26.51 11.80
CA THR A 348 12.40 27.44 11.39
C THR A 348 13.74 26.96 11.90
N ALA A 349 14.80 27.16 11.12
CA ALA A 349 16.17 27.14 11.63
C ALA A 349 16.64 28.59 11.80
N ARG A 350 17.53 28.88 12.76
CA ARG A 350 17.95 30.28 12.98
C ARG A 350 18.81 30.79 11.83
N SER A 351 19.60 29.91 11.23
CA SER A 351 20.48 30.25 10.12
C SER A 351 20.83 29.02 9.28
N ALA A 352 21.40 29.25 8.09
CA ALA A 352 21.88 28.16 7.24
C ALA A 352 22.99 27.32 7.90
N GLU A 353 23.78 27.89 8.82
CA GLU A 353 24.83 27.14 9.52
C GLU A 353 24.27 26.07 10.47
N ASP A 354 23.02 26.21 10.95
CA ASP A 354 22.38 25.20 11.81
C ASP A 354 22.01 23.92 11.05
N VAL A 355 21.89 24.00 9.72
CA VAL A 355 21.51 22.88 8.84
C VAL A 355 22.64 22.42 7.93
N LYS A 356 23.70 23.23 7.80
CA LYS A 356 24.84 22.94 6.94
C LYS A 356 25.62 21.73 7.43
N GLY A 357 26.01 20.87 6.48
CA GLY A 357 26.77 19.64 6.76
C GLY A 357 25.91 18.48 7.27
N LYS A 358 24.61 18.69 7.52
CA LYS A 358 23.66 17.61 7.79
C LYS A 358 23.23 16.93 6.50
N SER A 359 22.89 15.65 6.59
CA SER A 359 22.23 14.97 5.47
C SER A 359 20.76 15.35 5.35
N CYS A 360 20.17 15.13 4.17
CA CYS A 360 18.75 15.26 3.94
C CYS A 360 17.97 14.32 4.86
N GLY A 361 18.45 13.08 5.08
CA GLY A 361 17.87 12.17 6.06
C GLY A 361 17.91 12.68 7.50
N GLU A 362 19.00 13.31 7.92
CA GLU A 362 19.08 13.91 9.26
C GLU A 362 18.08 15.07 9.43
N LEU A 363 17.93 15.91 8.42
CA LEU A 363 16.95 17.01 8.47
C LEU A 363 15.51 16.49 8.38
N LEU A 364 15.26 15.45 7.58
CA LEU A 364 13.97 14.78 7.49
C LEU A 364 13.50 14.31 8.86
N ARG A 365 14.31 13.47 9.54
CA ARG A 365 13.97 12.98 10.88
C ARG A 365 13.81 14.12 11.88
N MET A 366 14.65 15.17 11.81
CA MET A 366 14.59 16.32 12.72
C MET A 366 13.31 17.15 12.50
N ALA A 367 12.93 17.40 11.25
CA ALA A 367 11.72 18.14 10.90
C ALA A 367 10.47 17.37 11.35
N CYS A 368 10.37 16.08 11.03
CA CYS A 368 9.28 15.21 11.46
C CYS A 368 9.18 15.14 12.99
N MET A 369 10.31 14.95 13.69
CA MET A 369 10.39 14.95 15.16
C MET A 369 9.83 16.24 15.77
N ALA A 370 10.26 17.40 15.28
CA ALA A 370 9.81 18.69 15.78
C ALA A 370 8.32 18.95 15.49
N ALA A 371 7.82 18.43 14.37
CA ALA A 371 6.41 18.52 14.00
C ALA A 371 5.51 17.49 14.71
N GLY A 372 6.06 16.46 15.35
CA GLY A 372 5.29 15.38 15.98
C GLY A 372 4.69 14.39 14.98
N VAL A 373 5.34 14.21 13.83
CA VAL A 373 4.99 13.25 12.78
C VAL A 373 6.18 12.33 12.50
N PHE A 374 6.03 11.32 11.65
CA PHE A 374 7.14 10.46 11.24
C PHE A 374 7.25 10.37 9.71
N PRO A 375 8.45 10.15 9.16
CA PRO A 375 8.64 9.95 7.73
C PRO A 375 8.50 8.47 7.34
N ARG A 376 7.92 8.20 6.16
CA ARG A 376 7.98 6.91 5.47
C ARG A 376 7.97 7.08 3.95
N ALA A 377 8.29 6.03 3.21
CA ALA A 377 7.89 5.92 1.81
C ALA A 377 6.47 5.37 1.76
N ASP A 378 5.60 6.01 0.99
CA ASP A 378 4.22 5.58 0.82
C ASP A 378 4.14 4.34 -0.09
N ASP A 379 3.31 3.36 0.28
CA ASP A 379 3.22 2.11 -0.47
C ASP A 379 2.43 2.25 -1.77
N GLU A 380 1.46 3.17 -1.83
CA GLU A 380 0.62 3.38 -3.01
C GLU A 380 1.34 4.17 -4.08
N THR A 381 2.01 5.25 -3.68
CA THR A 381 2.62 6.23 -4.59
C THR A 381 4.14 6.11 -4.71
N GLY A 382 4.81 5.58 -3.67
CA GLY A 382 6.27 5.61 -3.54
C GLY A 382 6.83 6.96 -3.06
N ASP A 383 5.95 7.94 -2.78
CA ASP A 383 6.35 9.29 -2.41
C ASP A 383 6.85 9.36 -0.96
N LEU A 384 7.63 10.41 -0.65
CA LEU A 384 8.12 10.65 0.69
C LEU A 384 7.01 11.29 1.52
N THR A 385 6.50 10.56 2.50
CA THR A 385 5.32 10.97 3.27
C THR A 385 5.68 11.29 4.72
N ALA A 386 5.18 12.42 5.23
CA ALA A 386 5.27 12.82 6.63
C ALA A 386 3.86 12.96 7.23
N GLU A 387 3.53 12.13 8.22
CA GLU A 387 2.16 12.02 8.74
C GLU A 387 2.12 11.61 10.23
N PRO A 388 1.03 11.90 10.95
CA PRO A 388 0.86 11.50 12.33
C PRO A 388 0.65 9.98 12.47
N LEU A 389 0.73 9.48 13.70
CA LEU A 389 0.37 8.09 14.00
C LEU A 389 -1.15 7.87 13.83
N TRP A 390 -1.57 6.82 13.10
CA TRP A 390 -2.98 6.39 13.00
C TRP A 390 -3.26 5.11 13.79
N ASN A 391 -4.53 4.67 13.79
CA ASN A 391 -5.06 3.61 14.66
C ASN A 391 -5.88 2.54 13.89
N GLN A 392 -5.52 2.27 12.64
CA GLN A 392 -6.15 1.24 11.80
C GLN A 392 -5.08 0.29 11.30
N GLY A 393 -5.39 -1.01 11.20
CA GLY A 393 -4.47 -2.02 10.67
C GLY A 393 -5.14 -3.37 10.45
N ALA A 394 -4.32 -4.38 10.18
CA ALA A 394 -4.76 -5.71 9.78
C ALA A 394 -5.24 -6.55 10.97
N LYS A 395 -6.07 -7.56 10.69
CA LYS A 395 -6.30 -8.69 11.58
C LYS A 395 -5.27 -9.78 11.28
N MET A 396 -4.58 -10.27 12.29
CA MET A 396 -3.67 -11.43 12.18
C MET A 396 -4.15 -12.54 13.11
N THR A 397 -4.65 -13.63 12.55
CA THR A 397 -5.01 -14.84 13.30
C THR A 397 -3.83 -15.80 13.39
N LEU A 398 -3.91 -16.78 14.29
CA LEU A 398 -2.90 -17.83 14.39
C LEU A 398 -2.77 -18.64 13.10
N ASP A 399 -3.86 -18.81 12.34
CA ASP A 399 -3.84 -19.50 11.03
C ASP A 399 -3.06 -18.72 9.96
N ASN A 400 -2.88 -17.41 10.15
CA ASN A 400 -2.05 -16.59 9.27
C ASN A 400 -0.55 -16.70 9.59
N MET A 401 -0.18 -17.34 10.71
CA MET A 401 1.18 -17.41 11.22
C MET A 401 1.77 -18.81 11.07
N GLU A 402 3.08 -18.87 10.82
CA GLU A 402 3.82 -20.14 10.78
C GLU A 402 4.15 -20.66 12.19
N ALA A 403 4.21 -19.74 13.16
CA ALA A 403 4.46 -20.03 14.56
C ALA A 403 3.74 -19.02 15.45
N TYR A 404 3.54 -19.38 16.73
CA TYR A 404 3.00 -18.47 17.72
C TYR A 404 3.88 -17.21 17.85
N PRO A 405 3.32 -16.00 17.94
CA PRO A 405 4.10 -14.77 17.97
C PRO A 405 4.97 -14.69 19.23
N VAL A 406 6.20 -14.21 19.06
CA VAL A 406 7.12 -13.98 20.19
C VAL A 406 6.84 -12.61 20.78
N MET A 407 6.64 -12.54 22.09
CA MET A 407 6.50 -11.29 22.83
C MET A 407 7.77 -11.02 23.62
N LYS A 408 8.36 -9.84 23.45
CA LYS A 408 9.54 -9.39 24.19
C LYS A 408 9.35 -7.98 24.73
N ALA A 409 10.09 -7.62 25.76
CA ALA A 409 10.10 -6.25 26.27
C ALA A 409 10.61 -5.27 25.19
N ASN A 410 9.97 -4.11 25.11
CA ASN A 410 10.46 -2.98 24.34
C ASN A 410 11.46 -2.16 25.18
N ASP A 411 12.21 -1.27 24.54
CA ASP A 411 13.16 -0.42 25.25
C ASP A 411 12.45 0.62 26.13
N ASP A 412 12.99 0.81 27.33
CA ASP A 412 12.59 1.87 28.27
C ASP A 412 13.55 3.06 28.20
N LEU A 413 13.03 4.25 28.50
CA LEU A 413 13.79 5.50 28.53
C LEU A 413 13.69 6.19 29.89
N ALA A 414 14.84 6.62 30.42
CA ALA A 414 14.91 7.35 31.69
C ALA A 414 14.68 8.85 31.52
N ALA A 415 15.28 9.45 30.49
CA ALA A 415 15.14 10.87 30.20
C ALA A 415 15.47 11.22 28.75
N LEU A 416 14.84 12.30 28.27
CA LEU A 416 15.18 13.03 27.07
C LEU A 416 15.86 14.35 27.46
N ILE A 417 17.03 14.62 26.90
CA ILE A 417 17.79 15.84 27.15
C ILE A 417 17.84 16.64 25.85
N PHE A 418 17.06 17.71 25.78
CA PHE A 418 17.02 18.60 24.62
C PHE A 418 18.01 19.73 24.79
N THR A 419 18.86 19.95 23.79
CA THR A 419 19.59 21.21 23.64
C THR A 419 18.77 22.13 22.75
N LEU A 420 18.16 23.17 23.33
CA LEU A 420 17.30 24.09 22.59
C LEU A 420 18.12 24.94 21.62
N ALA A 421 17.62 25.09 20.40
CA ALA A 421 18.18 25.95 19.36
C ALA A 421 17.85 27.44 19.62
N ASP A 422 17.94 27.91 20.86
CA ASP A 422 17.64 29.29 21.27
C ASP A 422 18.85 30.24 21.16
N GLY A 423 20.03 29.69 20.87
CA GLY A 423 21.31 30.40 20.81
C GLY A 423 22.04 30.59 22.13
N ASN A 424 21.47 30.11 23.23
CA ASN A 424 22.12 30.05 24.53
C ASN A 424 22.55 28.63 24.90
N GLY A 425 22.09 27.62 24.14
CA GLY A 425 22.40 26.21 24.42
C GLY A 425 21.66 25.70 25.66
N THR A 426 20.46 26.23 25.91
CA THR A 426 19.64 25.86 27.07
C THR A 426 19.33 24.37 27.02
N GLU A 427 19.62 23.65 28.11
CA GLU A 427 19.20 22.26 28.27
C GLU A 427 17.80 22.20 28.89
N TYR A 428 16.94 21.36 28.31
CA TYR A 428 15.62 21.04 28.83
C TYR A 428 15.47 19.54 28.95
N VAL A 429 15.21 19.06 30.17
CA VAL A 429 15.10 17.62 30.46
C VAL A 429 13.64 17.23 30.62
N VAL A 430 13.22 16.23 29.87
CA VAL A 430 11.91 15.60 29.99
C VAL A 430 12.12 14.19 30.54
N SER A 431 11.43 13.85 31.63
CA SER A 431 11.46 12.49 32.18
C SER A 431 10.93 11.48 31.17
N GLY A 432 11.56 10.31 31.07
CA GLY A 432 11.08 9.22 30.25
C GLY A 432 10.01 8.37 30.95
N ASN A 433 9.64 7.24 30.33
CA ASN A 433 8.61 6.33 30.83
C ASN A 433 9.08 5.48 32.04
N ALA A 434 10.40 5.29 32.19
CA ALA A 434 10.97 4.57 33.32
C ALA A 434 12.26 5.25 33.82
N THR A 435 12.16 6.10 34.85
CA THR A 435 13.30 6.85 35.41
C THR A 435 14.41 5.97 35.99
N ALA A 436 14.15 4.68 36.24
CA ALA A 436 15.13 3.70 36.66
C ALA A 436 15.90 3.04 35.49
N SER A 437 15.48 3.27 34.24
CA SER A 437 16.20 2.80 33.04
C SER A 437 17.61 3.41 32.99
N GLY A 438 18.55 2.70 32.35
CA GLY A 438 19.88 3.24 32.08
C GLY A 438 19.93 4.11 30.81
N ASN A 439 18.87 4.11 29.99
CA ASN A 439 18.88 4.73 28.68
C ASN A 439 18.46 6.21 28.75
N THR A 440 19.32 7.09 28.26
CA THR A 440 19.03 8.52 28.07
C THR A 440 19.30 8.92 26.64
N VAL A 441 18.45 9.76 26.07
CA VAL A 441 18.58 10.24 24.69
C VAL A 441 18.83 11.74 24.68
N ALA A 442 19.91 12.16 24.02
CA ALA A 442 20.21 13.57 23.77
C ALA A 442 19.66 14.00 22.41
N VAL A 443 18.91 15.10 22.38
CA VAL A 443 18.29 15.65 21.17
C VAL A 443 18.85 17.04 20.89
N ASN A 444 19.58 17.16 19.79
CA ASN A 444 20.05 18.44 19.25
C ASN A 444 19.42 18.63 17.87
N ASN A 445 18.34 19.41 17.83
CA ASN A 445 17.49 19.60 16.66
C ASN A 445 17.36 21.10 16.35
N PRO A 446 17.73 21.55 15.13
CA PRO A 446 17.75 22.97 14.79
C PRO A 446 16.37 23.63 14.75
N PHE A 447 15.29 22.85 14.80
CA PHE A 447 13.91 23.33 14.73
C PHE A 447 13.22 23.42 16.10
N ILE A 448 13.90 23.07 17.20
CA ILE A 448 13.33 23.06 18.55
C ILE A 448 13.95 24.20 19.36
N HIS A 449 13.27 25.32 19.48
CA HIS A 449 13.75 26.54 20.14
C HIS A 449 13.20 26.69 21.56
N THR A 450 12.02 26.13 21.83
CA THR A 450 11.26 26.33 23.05
C THR A 450 10.98 25.02 23.78
N GLN A 451 10.66 25.11 25.07
CA GLN A 451 10.23 23.95 25.85
C GLN A 451 8.92 23.34 25.31
N ALA A 452 8.02 24.15 24.75
CA ALA A 452 6.76 23.66 24.18
C ALA A 452 6.99 22.80 22.92
N GLU A 453 7.94 23.19 22.07
CA GLU A 453 8.37 22.39 20.92
C GLU A 453 9.09 21.11 21.38
N ALA A 454 9.96 21.22 22.38
CA ALA A 454 10.63 20.05 22.96
C ALA A 454 9.63 19.05 23.56
N LEU A 455 8.58 19.53 24.23
CA LEU A 455 7.50 18.68 24.74
C LEU A 455 6.68 18.02 23.61
N THR A 456 6.52 18.68 22.46
CA THR A 456 5.89 18.04 21.28
C THR A 456 6.74 16.86 20.81
N ALA A 457 8.04 17.09 20.59
CA ALA A 457 8.96 16.04 20.16
C ALA A 457 9.04 14.90 21.19
N ALA A 458 9.08 15.23 22.49
CA ALA A 458 9.10 14.25 23.56
C ALA A 458 7.86 13.36 23.56
N ARG A 459 6.66 13.90 23.31
CA ARG A 459 5.42 13.10 23.22
C ARG A 459 5.48 12.08 22.10
N LEU A 460 5.97 12.47 20.91
CA LEU A 460 6.15 11.53 19.81
C LEU A 460 7.14 10.43 20.20
N ILE A 461 8.33 10.81 20.69
CA ILE A 461 9.37 9.86 21.07
C ILE A 461 8.83 8.88 22.12
N LEU A 462 8.30 9.38 23.23
CA LEU A 462 7.85 8.54 24.35
C LEU A 462 6.62 7.69 24.02
N SER A 463 5.83 8.04 23.00
CA SER A 463 4.75 7.18 22.50
C SER A 463 5.21 5.85 21.89
N THR A 464 6.53 5.63 21.78
CA THR A 464 7.15 4.47 21.14
C THR A 464 8.06 3.66 22.07
N TYR A 465 8.25 4.11 23.30
CA TYR A 465 9.06 3.44 24.33
C TYR A 465 8.16 2.76 25.37
N GLY A 466 8.72 1.80 26.09
CA GLY A 466 8.01 0.99 27.06
C GLY A 466 7.10 -0.06 26.43
N GLY A 467 6.45 -0.86 27.27
CA GLY A 467 5.60 -1.97 26.84
C GLY A 467 6.38 -3.10 26.15
N ASN A 468 5.81 -3.65 25.08
CA ASN A 468 6.30 -4.86 24.42
C ASN A 468 6.52 -4.67 22.91
N GLN A 469 7.29 -5.57 22.32
CA GLN A 469 7.32 -5.83 20.88
C GLN A 469 6.82 -7.25 20.62
N LEU A 470 5.97 -7.39 19.61
CA LEU A 470 5.57 -8.67 19.06
C LEU A 470 6.32 -8.94 17.76
N GLU A 471 6.88 -10.13 17.64
CA GLU A 471 7.51 -10.64 16.43
C GLU A 471 6.65 -11.78 15.88
N ALA A 472 6.12 -11.59 14.68
CA ALA A 472 5.31 -12.58 13.99
C ALA A 472 6.00 -13.01 12.69
N VAL A 473 5.92 -14.31 12.38
CA VAL A 473 6.35 -14.88 11.10
C VAL A 473 5.17 -15.61 10.51
N GLY A 474 4.85 -15.29 9.27
CA GLY A 474 3.65 -15.84 8.65
C GLY A 474 3.56 -15.66 7.15
N ARG A 475 2.33 -15.76 6.70
CA ARG A 475 1.93 -15.64 5.31
C ARG A 475 2.14 -14.23 4.74
N GLY A 476 2.06 -13.18 5.57
CA GLY A 476 2.12 -11.78 5.15
C GLY A 476 0.85 -11.30 4.42
N ASN A 477 0.54 -10.02 4.59
CA ASN A 477 -0.56 -9.33 3.90
C ASN A 477 -0.01 -8.12 3.14
N PRO A 478 0.06 -8.16 1.80
CA PRO A 478 0.52 -7.03 1.00
C PRO A 478 -0.30 -5.73 1.17
N ALA A 479 -1.54 -5.80 1.67
CA ALA A 479 -2.32 -4.60 1.97
C ALA A 479 -1.85 -3.86 3.24
N SER A 480 -1.08 -4.52 4.12
CA SER A 480 -0.54 -3.91 5.34
C SER A 480 0.59 -2.93 5.05
N GLU A 481 0.58 -1.80 5.77
CA GLU A 481 1.55 -0.72 5.66
C GLU A 481 2.29 -0.49 6.98
N LEU A 482 3.47 0.15 6.91
CA LEU A 482 4.16 0.61 8.11
C LEU A 482 3.35 1.71 8.80
N GLY A 483 3.14 1.61 10.11
CA GLY A 483 2.30 2.52 10.88
C GLY A 483 0.88 2.00 11.15
N ASP A 484 0.46 0.94 10.43
CA ASP A 484 -0.80 0.25 10.71
C ASP A 484 -0.80 -0.32 12.14
N VAL A 485 -1.96 -0.24 12.79
CA VAL A 485 -2.16 -0.81 14.14
C VAL A 485 -2.89 -2.14 14.00
N ASP A 486 -2.11 -3.22 14.02
CA ASP A 486 -2.60 -4.57 13.79
C ASP A 486 -3.23 -5.16 15.05
N THR A 487 -4.30 -5.94 14.86
CA THR A 487 -4.92 -6.77 15.89
C THR A 487 -4.42 -8.21 15.75
N VAL A 488 -3.56 -8.64 16.67
CA VAL A 488 -2.96 -9.98 16.70
C VAL A 488 -3.75 -10.88 17.66
N TRP A 489 -4.42 -11.88 17.13
CA TRP A 489 -5.20 -12.83 17.92
C TRP A 489 -4.28 -13.87 18.55
N LEU A 490 -4.37 -14.00 19.87
CA LEU A 490 -3.52 -14.87 20.68
C LEU A 490 -4.20 -16.22 20.97
N ASN A 491 -5.53 -16.27 20.92
CA ASN A 491 -6.39 -17.47 21.02
C ASN A 491 -7.85 -17.11 20.66
N GLU A 492 -8.80 -17.99 20.96
CA GLU A 492 -10.24 -17.81 20.65
C GLU A 492 -10.94 -16.65 21.39
N SER A 493 -10.30 -16.06 22.40
CA SER A 493 -10.86 -14.99 23.23
C SER A 493 -10.06 -13.70 23.21
N THR A 494 -8.74 -13.81 23.15
CA THR A 494 -7.81 -12.70 23.43
C THR A 494 -7.06 -12.29 22.18
N ALA A 495 -6.90 -10.98 22.02
CA ALA A 495 -6.02 -10.38 21.04
C ALA A 495 -5.23 -9.28 21.73
N THR A 496 -4.10 -8.94 21.12
CA THR A 496 -3.31 -7.78 21.49
C THR A 496 -3.13 -6.90 20.27
N THR A 497 -2.80 -5.64 20.49
CA THR A 497 -2.66 -4.66 19.43
C THR A 497 -1.29 -4.02 19.48
N GLY A 498 -0.82 -3.59 18.32
CA GLY A 498 0.38 -2.77 18.26
C GLY A 498 0.62 -2.26 16.85
N ARG A 499 1.58 -1.35 16.74
CA ARG A 499 1.89 -0.64 15.51
C ARG A 499 2.98 -1.35 14.73
N ARG A 500 2.70 -1.73 13.49
CA ARG A 500 3.67 -2.36 12.57
C ARG A 500 4.82 -1.42 12.28
N MET A 501 6.00 -1.74 12.80
CA MET A 501 7.23 -0.95 12.61
C MET A 501 8.15 -1.52 11.54
N SER A 502 8.03 -2.81 11.23
CA SER A 502 8.77 -3.43 10.13
C SER A 502 7.99 -4.59 9.54
N GLN A 503 8.21 -4.85 8.26
CA GLN A 503 7.74 -6.06 7.60
C GLN A 503 8.66 -6.50 6.47
N THR A 504 8.64 -7.80 6.18
CA THR A 504 9.38 -8.38 5.07
C THR A 504 8.45 -9.18 4.16
N PHE A 505 8.72 -9.15 2.85
CA PHE A 505 8.08 -10.00 1.86
C PHE A 505 9.19 -10.70 1.07
N ASP A 506 9.34 -12.03 1.23
CA ASP A 506 10.23 -12.85 0.41
C ASP A 506 9.37 -13.71 -0.51
N MET A 507 9.54 -13.51 -1.83
CA MET A 507 8.89 -14.33 -2.84
C MET A 507 9.93 -15.16 -3.59
N SER A 508 9.72 -16.48 -3.52
CA SER A 508 10.46 -17.45 -4.31
C SER A 508 9.48 -18.44 -4.95
N SER A 509 9.62 -18.65 -6.26
CA SER A 509 8.80 -19.61 -7.04
C SER A 509 7.28 -19.47 -6.86
N GLY A 510 6.76 -18.24 -6.74
CA GLY A 510 5.31 -17.96 -6.60
C GLY A 510 4.73 -18.17 -5.21
N VAL A 511 5.58 -18.41 -4.19
CA VAL A 511 5.17 -18.58 -2.80
C VAL A 511 5.64 -17.38 -1.99
N LEU A 512 4.69 -16.67 -1.37
CA LEU A 512 4.95 -15.70 -0.30
C LEU A 512 4.77 -16.41 1.05
N LYS A 513 5.86 -16.57 1.79
CA LYS A 513 5.90 -17.20 3.11
C LYS A 513 7.10 -16.67 3.91
N GLY A 514 7.14 -16.93 5.21
CA GLY A 514 8.22 -16.46 6.08
C GLY A 514 8.26 -14.94 6.22
N SER A 515 7.15 -14.25 5.90
CA SER A 515 7.04 -12.80 6.02
C SER A 515 7.10 -12.44 7.50
N GLN A 516 8.12 -11.67 7.87
CA GLN A 516 8.35 -11.24 9.25
C GLN A 516 7.65 -9.92 9.49
N SER A 517 7.14 -9.71 10.70
CA SER A 517 6.53 -8.45 11.12
C SER A 517 6.94 -8.16 12.55
N THR A 518 7.38 -6.93 12.80
CA THR A 518 7.58 -6.42 14.17
C THR A 518 6.49 -5.42 14.46
N ILE A 519 5.78 -5.65 15.57
CA ILE A 519 4.59 -4.90 15.98
C ILE A 519 4.87 -4.31 17.36
N LEU A 520 4.85 -2.99 17.45
CA LEU A 520 5.17 -2.22 18.64
C LEU A 520 3.92 -1.98 19.50
N GLN A 521 3.92 -2.54 20.71
CA GLN A 521 2.91 -2.29 21.74
C GLN A 521 3.53 -1.38 22.81
N ALA A 522 3.75 -0.12 22.46
CA ALA A 522 4.29 0.86 23.40
C ALA A 522 3.27 1.20 24.49
N ASP A 523 3.70 1.32 25.74
CA ASP A 523 2.80 1.59 26.87
C ASP A 523 2.16 2.99 26.82
N GLY A 524 2.71 3.91 26.01
CA GLY A 524 2.22 5.28 25.86
C GLY A 524 2.09 6.02 27.21
N MET A 525 2.76 5.54 28.26
CA MET A 525 2.46 5.86 29.66
C MET A 525 2.73 7.34 30.01
N PHE A 526 3.41 8.06 29.12
CA PHE A 526 3.69 9.48 29.25
C PHE A 526 2.54 10.40 28.78
N LEU A 527 1.54 9.90 28.06
CA LEU A 527 0.38 10.73 27.70
C LEU A 527 -0.63 10.86 28.85
N TYR A 528 -0.69 9.86 29.74
CA TYR A 528 -1.62 9.77 30.87
C TYR A 528 -1.08 8.85 31.97
N GLU A 529 -0.97 9.32 33.21
CA GLU A 529 -0.41 8.52 34.32
C GLU A 529 -1.40 7.51 34.93
N LYS A 530 -2.70 7.67 34.67
CA LYS A 530 -3.77 6.86 35.26
C LYS A 530 -4.78 6.40 34.22
N ARG A 531 -5.32 5.21 34.48
CA ARG A 531 -6.31 4.53 33.64
C ARG A 531 -7.35 3.83 34.50
N GLU A 532 -8.61 3.90 34.09
CA GLU A 532 -9.71 3.14 34.67
C GLU A 532 -10.60 2.58 33.56
N VAL A 533 -11.06 1.34 33.72
CA VAL A 533 -12.02 0.68 32.81
C VAL A 533 -13.29 0.40 33.59
N ILE A 534 -14.40 0.93 33.09
CA ILE A 534 -15.71 0.83 33.75
C ILE A 534 -16.62 -0.02 32.88
N THR A 535 -17.19 -1.07 33.48
CA THR A 535 -18.09 -2.04 32.84
C THR A 535 -19.47 -2.11 33.49
N GLU A 536 -19.68 -1.36 34.57
CA GLU A 536 -20.95 -1.30 35.31
C GLU A 536 -21.49 0.14 35.36
N PRO A 537 -22.81 0.34 35.25
CA PRO A 537 -23.40 1.67 35.27
C PRO A 537 -23.22 2.33 36.65
N GLY A 538 -22.98 3.63 36.66
CA GLY A 538 -22.71 4.34 37.90
C GLY A 538 -22.40 5.82 37.71
N ILE A 539 -21.99 6.47 38.80
CA ILE A 539 -21.48 7.83 38.78
C ILE A 539 -19.98 7.75 38.99
N TRP A 540 -19.21 8.20 38.00
CA TRP A 540 -17.77 8.36 38.12
C TRP A 540 -17.45 9.80 38.52
N THR A 541 -16.53 9.97 39.48
CA THR A 541 -16.11 11.29 39.97
C THR A 541 -14.64 11.50 39.60
N ALA A 542 -14.36 12.59 38.88
CA ALA A 542 -13.00 12.92 38.51
C ALA A 542 -12.10 13.09 39.75
N PRO A 543 -10.84 12.62 39.73
CA PRO A 543 -9.93 12.85 40.84
C PRO A 543 -9.66 14.35 41.08
N PRO A 544 -9.27 14.74 42.31
CA PRO A 544 -8.75 16.08 42.56
C PRO A 544 -7.60 16.43 41.59
N GLY A 545 -7.59 17.67 41.08
CA GLY A 545 -6.56 18.16 40.15
C GLY A 545 -6.71 17.75 38.68
N ALA A 546 -7.53 16.75 38.34
CA ALA A 546 -7.76 16.37 36.96
C ALA A 546 -8.56 17.46 36.21
N THR A 547 -7.99 17.99 35.12
CA THR A 547 -8.61 19.05 34.30
C THR A 547 -8.90 18.60 32.86
N SER A 548 -8.41 17.43 32.47
CA SER A 548 -8.70 16.83 31.17
C SER A 548 -8.70 15.31 31.24
N LEU A 549 -9.57 14.68 30.45
CA LEU A 549 -9.65 13.23 30.30
C LEU A 549 -9.48 12.84 28.84
N ARG A 550 -8.88 11.68 28.56
CA ARG A 550 -9.08 10.93 27.32
C ARG A 550 -10.08 9.82 27.59
N LEU A 551 -11.09 9.74 26.75
CA LEU A 551 -12.19 8.78 26.85
C LEU A 551 -12.17 7.85 25.65
N ILE A 552 -12.46 6.57 25.90
CA ILE A 552 -12.77 5.58 24.88
C ILE A 552 -14.08 4.90 25.31
N LEU A 553 -15.16 5.17 24.59
CA LEU A 553 -16.48 4.63 24.86
C LEU A 553 -16.78 3.54 23.84
N VAL A 554 -16.92 2.31 24.31
CA VAL A 554 -17.09 1.12 23.50
C VAL A 554 -18.52 0.63 23.63
N GLY A 555 -19.26 0.51 22.53
CA GLY A 555 -20.62 -0.04 22.49
C GLY A 555 -20.67 -1.57 22.65
N LYS A 556 -21.87 -2.13 22.74
CA LYS A 556 -22.10 -3.59 22.71
C LYS A 556 -21.84 -4.12 21.30
N GLY A 557 -21.17 -5.27 21.19
CA GLY A 557 -21.06 -6.02 19.95
C GLY A 557 -22.33 -6.78 19.60
N GLU A 558 -22.49 -7.08 18.31
CA GLU A 558 -23.61 -7.86 17.78
C GLU A 558 -23.38 -9.37 17.98
N ASP A 559 -24.46 -10.13 18.01
CA ASP A 559 -24.40 -11.58 18.14
C ASP A 559 -24.08 -12.20 16.77
N GLY A 560 -23.31 -13.28 16.75
CA GLY A 560 -23.03 -14.04 15.53
C GLY A 560 -24.28 -14.74 15.01
N GLY A 561 -24.41 -14.79 13.68
CA GLY A 561 -25.48 -15.49 12.98
C GLY A 561 -25.47 -16.99 13.26
N HIS A 562 -26.64 -17.62 13.13
CA HIS A 562 -26.75 -19.08 13.21
C HIS A 562 -26.34 -19.71 11.87
N GLY A 563 -25.56 -20.78 11.90
CA GLY A 563 -25.20 -21.51 10.68
C GLY A 563 -26.41 -22.19 10.04
N GLU A 564 -26.37 -22.38 8.73
CA GLU A 564 -27.41 -23.10 8.01
C GLU A 564 -27.30 -24.62 8.23
N PRO A 565 -28.39 -25.39 8.16
CA PRO A 565 -28.32 -26.85 8.23
C PRO A 565 -27.63 -27.44 7.00
N GLY A 566 -26.98 -28.59 7.17
CA GLY A 566 -26.46 -29.36 6.05
C GLY A 566 -27.58 -29.86 5.13
N THR A 567 -27.26 -30.17 3.88
CA THR A 567 -28.24 -30.72 2.94
C THR A 567 -28.16 -32.25 2.89
N MET A 568 -29.23 -32.89 2.42
CA MET A 568 -29.30 -34.34 2.23
C MET A 568 -28.92 -34.70 0.79
N GLY A 569 -27.83 -35.44 0.61
CA GLY A 569 -27.48 -36.01 -0.70
C GLY A 569 -28.43 -37.13 -1.12
N LYS A 570 -28.76 -37.20 -2.41
CA LYS A 570 -29.74 -38.14 -2.99
C LYS A 570 -29.20 -38.79 -4.26
N ALA A 571 -29.22 -40.12 -4.30
CA ALA A 571 -28.85 -40.91 -5.47
C ALA A 571 -29.83 -42.06 -5.71
N GLU A 572 -30.25 -42.23 -6.97
CA GLU A 572 -31.11 -43.33 -7.41
C GLU A 572 -30.25 -44.56 -7.77
N SER A 573 -30.70 -45.77 -7.41
CA SER A 573 -30.07 -47.02 -7.87
C SER A 573 -31.12 -47.95 -8.44
N GLU A 574 -30.93 -48.41 -9.67
CA GLU A 574 -31.86 -49.29 -10.38
C GLU A 574 -31.89 -50.73 -9.82
N ASP A 575 -30.83 -51.15 -9.13
CA ASP A 575 -30.56 -52.52 -8.67
C ASP A 575 -30.60 -52.69 -7.14
N GLY A 576 -30.89 -51.60 -6.40
CA GLY A 576 -31.05 -51.62 -4.95
C GLY A 576 -29.73 -51.55 -4.15
N PHE A 577 -28.61 -51.25 -4.81
CA PHE A 577 -27.26 -51.13 -4.21
C PHE A 577 -26.52 -49.86 -4.69
N GLY A 578 -27.17 -48.70 -4.67
CA GLY A 578 -26.52 -47.43 -5.03
C GLY A 578 -25.45 -46.98 -4.04
N GLU A 579 -24.40 -46.34 -4.57
CA GLU A 579 -23.44 -45.59 -3.77
C GLU A 579 -24.13 -44.36 -3.16
N ALA A 580 -23.91 -44.12 -1.86
CA ALA A 580 -24.45 -42.95 -1.20
C ALA A 580 -23.77 -41.67 -1.73
N VAL A 581 -24.56 -40.66 -2.08
CA VAL A 581 -24.06 -39.33 -2.40
C VAL A 581 -24.18 -38.46 -1.16
N THR A 582 -23.08 -37.83 -0.76
CA THR A 582 -23.02 -36.85 0.33
C THR A 582 -23.69 -35.55 -0.10
N GLY A 583 -24.52 -34.97 0.76
CA GLY A 583 -25.02 -33.61 0.56
C GLY A 583 -23.93 -32.56 0.73
N ASP A 584 -24.35 -31.30 0.77
CA ASP A 584 -23.48 -30.15 0.97
C ASP A 584 -23.49 -29.71 2.43
N TYR A 585 -22.37 -29.18 2.91
CA TYR A 585 -22.32 -28.48 4.19
C TYR A 585 -23.25 -27.27 4.16
N GLY A 586 -23.88 -26.98 5.30
CA GLY A 586 -24.56 -25.70 5.49
C GLY A 586 -23.55 -24.55 5.44
N ALA A 587 -24.00 -23.37 5.02
CA ALA A 587 -23.18 -22.17 5.13
C ALA A 587 -22.96 -21.82 6.62
N ASP A 588 -21.78 -21.31 6.95
CA ASP A 588 -21.52 -20.72 8.27
C ASP A 588 -22.38 -19.47 8.45
N GLY A 589 -22.76 -19.17 9.69
CA GLY A 589 -23.44 -17.93 10.04
C GLY A 589 -22.50 -16.73 9.87
N GLU A 590 -23.06 -15.56 9.61
CA GLU A 590 -22.29 -14.31 9.53
C GLU A 590 -21.71 -13.92 10.89
N ASP A 591 -20.51 -13.35 10.89
CA ASP A 591 -19.89 -12.80 12.10
C ASP A 591 -20.66 -11.56 12.60
N GLY A 592 -20.89 -11.49 13.91
CA GLY A 592 -21.41 -10.29 14.55
C GLY A 592 -20.39 -9.15 14.47
N ALA A 593 -20.85 -7.96 14.13
CA ALA A 593 -20.01 -6.78 14.07
C ALA A 593 -19.67 -6.26 15.49
N GLY A 594 -18.47 -5.73 15.67
CA GLY A 594 -18.07 -5.13 16.94
C GLY A 594 -18.82 -3.84 17.27
N GLY A 595 -18.89 -3.48 18.56
CA GLY A 595 -19.56 -2.26 19.00
C GLY A 595 -18.95 -0.97 18.42
N ARG A 596 -19.76 0.09 18.30
CA ARG A 596 -19.28 1.43 17.88
C ARG A 596 -18.37 2.02 18.94
N ILE A 597 -17.35 2.77 18.53
CA ILE A 597 -16.32 3.29 19.42
C ILE A 597 -16.16 4.80 19.22
N TRP A 598 -16.31 5.53 20.32
CA TRP A 598 -16.06 6.97 20.37
C TRP A 598 -14.82 7.24 21.21
N THR A 599 -13.87 8.00 20.66
CA THR A 599 -12.65 8.43 21.36
C THR A 599 -12.54 9.95 21.32
N GLY A 600 -12.09 10.56 22.42
CA GLY A 600 -11.92 12.01 22.48
C GLY A 600 -11.21 12.49 23.73
N LYS A 601 -10.62 13.70 23.64
CA LYS A 601 -10.09 14.44 24.78
C LYS A 601 -11.10 15.49 25.21
N ILE A 602 -11.44 15.52 26.49
CA ILE A 602 -12.42 16.45 27.05
C ILE A 602 -11.78 17.28 28.16
N GLY A 603 -12.21 18.55 28.27
CA GLY A 603 -11.90 19.40 29.42
C GLY A 603 -12.91 19.16 30.53
N ILE A 604 -12.44 19.11 31.78
CA ILE A 604 -13.29 18.87 32.96
C ILE A 604 -12.92 19.84 34.08
N ASN A 605 -13.87 20.08 34.99
CA ASN A 605 -13.53 20.66 36.28
C ASN A 605 -13.02 19.56 37.22
N PRO A 606 -12.07 19.87 38.13
CA PRO A 606 -11.68 18.94 39.19
C PRO A 606 -12.91 18.45 39.97
N GLN A 607 -12.95 17.15 40.27
CA GLN A 607 -14.07 16.50 40.99
C GLN A 607 -15.43 16.57 40.27
N GLN A 608 -15.46 16.88 38.97
CA GLN A 608 -16.67 16.79 38.17
C GLN A 608 -17.19 15.34 38.12
N GLN A 609 -18.50 15.20 38.25
CA GLN A 609 -19.18 13.90 38.20
C GLN A 609 -19.77 13.64 36.82
N PHE A 610 -19.66 12.39 36.37
CA PHE A 610 -20.19 11.91 35.11
C PHE A 610 -21.04 10.68 35.35
N GLN A 611 -22.26 10.69 34.82
CA GLN A 611 -23.11 9.51 34.80
C GLN A 611 -22.67 8.59 33.67
N ILE A 612 -22.48 7.31 33.99
CA ILE A 612 -22.10 6.27 33.05
C ILE A 612 -23.25 5.27 32.95
N SER A 613 -23.64 4.94 31.72
CA SER A 613 -24.66 3.93 31.50
C SER A 613 -24.42 3.13 30.22
N PHE A 614 -24.91 1.90 30.22
CA PHE A 614 -24.74 0.89 29.17
C PHE A 614 -26.10 0.49 28.58
N ILE A 615 -26.93 1.50 28.25
CA ILE A 615 -28.32 1.28 27.85
C ILE A 615 -28.38 0.97 26.36
N GLY A 616 -28.91 -0.22 26.02
CA GLY A 616 -28.99 -0.66 24.64
C GLY A 616 -27.60 -0.97 24.07
N PRO A 617 -27.34 -0.67 22.78
CA PRO A 617 -26.04 -0.93 22.17
C PRO A 617 -24.95 0.07 22.57
N ASP A 618 -25.29 1.16 23.27
CA ASP A 618 -24.39 2.29 23.46
C ASP A 618 -23.86 2.44 24.89
N THR A 619 -22.60 2.85 24.98
CA THR A 619 -21.96 3.33 26.21
C THR A 619 -22.03 4.85 26.25
N ILE A 620 -22.63 5.38 27.33
CA ILE A 620 -22.83 6.81 27.56
C ILE A 620 -21.96 7.26 28.74
N PHE A 621 -21.21 8.34 28.56
CA PHE A 621 -20.43 9.02 29.60
C PHE A 621 -20.80 10.51 29.61
N GLY A 622 -21.69 10.91 30.52
CA GLY A 622 -22.25 12.26 30.55
C GLY A 622 -22.99 12.60 29.24
N THR A 623 -22.48 13.57 28.48
CA THR A 623 -23.02 13.96 27.16
C THR A 623 -22.39 13.21 25.99
N TYR A 624 -21.36 12.41 26.23
CA TYR A 624 -20.62 11.67 25.21
C TYR A 624 -21.16 10.25 25.08
N SER A 625 -21.16 9.69 23.87
CA SER A 625 -21.73 8.37 23.59
C SER A 625 -21.01 7.67 22.46
N SER A 626 -20.86 6.34 22.56
CA SER A 626 -20.39 5.47 21.48
C SER A 626 -21.25 5.55 20.22
N ALA A 627 -22.52 5.98 20.33
CA ALA A 627 -23.41 6.19 19.19
C ALA A 627 -22.87 7.21 18.17
N ASN A 628 -22.08 8.17 18.65
CA ASN A 628 -21.42 9.18 17.82
C ASN A 628 -20.03 8.74 17.34
N GLY A 629 -19.68 7.48 17.60
CA GLY A 629 -18.41 6.86 17.24
C GLY A 629 -18.45 6.14 15.91
N VAL A 630 -17.33 5.48 15.61
CA VAL A 630 -17.11 4.70 14.38
C VAL A 630 -17.09 3.22 14.72
N GLN A 631 -17.63 2.38 13.84
CA GLN A 631 -17.48 0.94 13.93
C GLN A 631 -16.21 0.53 13.18
N TYR A 632 -15.32 -0.20 13.84
CA TYR A 632 -14.04 -0.61 13.27
C TYR A 632 -14.15 -2.07 12.82
N PRO A 633 -14.02 -2.39 11.51
CA PRO A 633 -14.23 -3.75 11.01
C PRO A 633 -13.36 -4.81 11.70
N THR A 634 -12.11 -4.48 12.02
CA THR A 634 -11.12 -5.36 12.66
C THR A 634 -10.97 -5.13 14.17
N GLY A 635 -11.80 -4.25 14.74
CA GLY A 635 -11.68 -3.76 16.11
C GLY A 635 -10.86 -2.47 16.22
N PHE A 636 -11.07 -1.77 17.33
CA PHE A 636 -10.30 -0.59 17.73
C PHE A 636 -9.18 -0.99 18.68
N SER A 637 -8.05 -0.34 18.50
CA SER A 637 -6.83 -0.63 19.23
C SER A 637 -6.51 0.51 20.19
N ASP A 638 -6.52 0.23 21.49
CA ASP A 638 -5.99 1.17 22.48
C ASP A 638 -4.51 0.89 22.71
N VAL A 639 -3.66 1.50 21.86
CA VAL A 639 -2.21 1.25 21.86
C VAL A 639 -1.60 1.46 23.26
N ALA A 640 -2.11 2.40 24.05
CA ALA A 640 -1.58 2.69 25.39
C ALA A 640 -1.72 1.51 26.37
N SER A 641 -2.83 0.76 26.33
CA SER A 641 -2.95 -0.47 27.12
C SER A 641 -2.59 -1.73 26.35
N GLY A 642 -2.57 -1.65 25.01
CA GLY A 642 -2.49 -2.75 24.06
C GLY A 642 -3.74 -3.63 24.02
N ASP A 643 -4.86 -3.15 24.56
CA ASP A 643 -6.16 -3.82 24.48
C ASP A 643 -6.79 -3.60 23.10
N ALA A 644 -7.58 -4.58 22.67
CA ALA A 644 -8.49 -4.45 21.53
C ALA A 644 -9.94 -4.39 22.01
N TYR A 645 -10.74 -3.52 21.40
CA TYR A 645 -12.16 -3.36 21.67
C TYR A 645 -12.97 -3.46 20.38
N GLY A 646 -14.21 -3.92 20.47
CA GLY A 646 -15.13 -3.94 19.33
C GLY A 646 -14.63 -4.77 18.15
N ARG A 647 -13.97 -5.90 18.39
CA ARG A 647 -13.55 -6.81 17.32
C ARG A 647 -14.78 -7.54 16.75
N SER A 648 -14.78 -7.80 15.46
CA SER A 648 -15.83 -8.61 14.81
C SER A 648 -15.48 -10.10 14.84
N GLY A 649 -16.50 -10.95 14.96
CA GLY A 649 -16.37 -12.40 14.80
C GLY A 649 -15.55 -13.13 15.88
N VAL A 650 -15.64 -12.71 17.14
CA VAL A 650 -14.88 -13.32 18.26
C VAL A 650 -15.60 -14.58 18.77
N GLU A 651 -14.90 -15.71 18.80
CA GLU A 651 -15.51 -17.01 19.18
C GLU A 651 -15.94 -17.05 20.64
N LYS A 652 -15.18 -16.41 21.53
CA LYS A 652 -15.53 -16.27 22.96
C LYS A 652 -15.34 -14.83 23.43
N PRO A 653 -16.31 -13.93 23.16
CA PRO A 653 -16.25 -12.52 23.56
C PRO A 653 -16.16 -12.35 25.08
N ILE A 654 -15.35 -11.39 25.54
CA ILE A 654 -15.13 -11.12 26.97
C ILE A 654 -16.00 -9.93 27.40
N PRO A 655 -16.69 -9.97 28.56
CA PRO A 655 -17.44 -8.81 29.04
C PRO A 655 -16.59 -7.55 29.15
N GLY A 656 -17.11 -6.42 28.62
CA GLY A 656 -16.40 -5.15 28.59
C GLY A 656 -15.56 -4.94 27.32
N SER A 657 -15.43 -5.92 26.43
CA SER A 657 -14.68 -5.74 25.18
C SER A 657 -15.50 -5.08 24.06
N GLY A 658 -16.83 -5.20 24.11
CA GLY A 658 -17.71 -4.77 23.02
C GLY A 658 -17.57 -5.62 21.74
N ASP A 659 -16.91 -6.78 21.80
CA ASP A 659 -16.69 -7.62 20.62
C ASP A 659 -18.01 -8.21 20.09
N GLY A 660 -18.12 -8.31 18.77
CA GLY A 660 -19.16 -9.08 18.11
C GLY A 660 -18.82 -10.57 18.13
N GLY A 661 -19.83 -11.42 18.26
CA GLY A 661 -19.66 -12.87 18.35
C GLY A 661 -19.41 -13.54 17.00
N ALA A 662 -18.59 -14.60 16.98
CA ALA A 662 -18.36 -15.41 15.79
C ALA A 662 -19.64 -16.07 15.27
N GLY A 663 -19.78 -16.15 13.96
CA GLY A 663 -20.82 -16.89 13.28
C GLY A 663 -20.81 -18.38 13.66
N GLY A 664 -21.98 -18.98 13.75
CA GLY A 664 -22.13 -20.39 14.07
C GLY A 664 -21.80 -21.27 12.86
N ARG A 665 -21.05 -22.36 13.06
CA ARG A 665 -20.70 -23.26 11.95
C ARG A 665 -21.94 -23.89 11.30
N GLY A 666 -21.91 -24.02 9.98
CA GLY A 666 -22.90 -24.75 9.20
C GLY A 666 -22.95 -26.24 9.58
N GLY A 667 -24.11 -26.85 9.38
CA GLY A 667 -24.34 -28.25 9.67
C GLY A 667 -23.61 -29.18 8.70
N ALA A 668 -23.10 -30.32 9.19
CA ALA A 668 -22.52 -31.35 8.35
C ALA A 668 -23.58 -31.98 7.41
N PRO A 669 -23.20 -32.38 6.19
CA PRO A 669 -24.12 -32.97 5.23
C PRO A 669 -24.60 -34.35 5.65
N GLY A 670 -25.85 -34.64 5.27
CA GLY A 670 -26.43 -35.98 5.39
C GLY A 670 -26.29 -36.77 4.08
N TYR A 671 -26.52 -38.07 4.15
CA TYR A 671 -26.64 -38.90 2.96
C TYR A 671 -27.61 -40.07 3.14
N GLY A 672 -28.25 -40.44 2.04
CA GLY A 672 -29.16 -41.57 1.98
C GLY A 672 -29.19 -42.22 0.61
N VAL A 673 -29.92 -43.32 0.52
CA VAL A 673 -30.02 -44.16 -0.67
C VAL A 673 -31.48 -44.48 -0.97
N TYR A 674 -31.89 -44.35 -2.23
CA TYR A 674 -33.18 -44.86 -2.68
C TYR A 674 -33.16 -46.38 -2.79
N LYS A 675 -34.08 -47.05 -2.10
CA LYS A 675 -34.30 -48.49 -2.19
C LYS A 675 -35.57 -48.77 -3.00
N HIS A 676 -35.40 -49.48 -4.10
CA HIS A 676 -36.50 -49.95 -4.94
C HIS A 676 -36.95 -51.33 -4.45
N ASN A 677 -38.20 -51.43 -3.99
CA ASN A 677 -38.81 -52.71 -3.61
C ASN A 677 -39.78 -53.12 -4.72
N THR A 678 -39.53 -54.26 -5.36
CA THR A 678 -40.34 -54.76 -6.48
C THR A 678 -41.05 -56.07 -6.10
N TRP A 679 -42.30 -56.23 -6.54
CA TRP A 679 -43.05 -57.47 -6.41
C TRP A 679 -43.95 -57.70 -7.64
N PRO A 680 -44.46 -58.91 -7.86
CA PRO A 680 -45.30 -59.20 -9.02
C PRO A 680 -46.57 -58.33 -9.00
N GLY A 681 -46.71 -57.45 -9.99
CA GLY A 681 -47.87 -56.56 -10.16
C GLY A 681 -47.73 -55.14 -9.58
N GLY A 682 -46.58 -54.76 -9.00
CA GLY A 682 -46.34 -53.39 -8.52
C GLY A 682 -44.96 -53.18 -7.89
N GLY A 683 -44.65 -51.95 -7.47
CA GLY A 683 -43.41 -51.63 -6.77
C GLY A 683 -43.51 -50.34 -5.97
N SER A 684 -42.54 -50.11 -5.07
CA SER A 684 -42.38 -48.86 -4.33
C SER A 684 -40.93 -48.43 -4.25
N VAL A 685 -40.71 -47.12 -4.17
CA VAL A 685 -39.41 -46.51 -3.91
C VAL A 685 -39.44 -45.93 -2.50
N THR A 686 -38.47 -46.29 -1.67
CA THR A 686 -38.32 -45.76 -0.31
C THR A 686 -36.92 -45.16 -0.16
N PHE A 687 -36.82 -43.89 0.23
CA PHE A 687 -35.54 -43.28 0.58
C PHE A 687 -35.14 -43.70 2.01
N LYS A 688 -33.96 -44.29 2.16
CA LYS A 688 -33.39 -44.63 3.46
C LYS A 688 -32.26 -43.66 3.77
N VAL A 689 -32.44 -42.83 4.80
CA VAL A 689 -31.37 -42.01 5.35
C VAL A 689 -30.37 -42.90 6.07
N LEU A 690 -29.08 -42.72 5.77
CA LEU A 690 -27.98 -43.40 6.45
C LEU A 690 -27.36 -42.47 7.51
N VAL A 691 -27.18 -41.20 7.16
CA VAL A 691 -26.76 -40.13 8.07
C VAL A 691 -27.67 -38.92 7.84
N GLU A 692 -28.31 -38.43 8.90
CA GLU A 692 -29.11 -37.21 8.84
C GLU A 692 -28.19 -35.99 8.74
N PRO A 693 -28.55 -34.95 7.95
CA PRO A 693 -27.83 -33.69 7.98
C PRO A 693 -27.91 -33.09 9.38
N GLU A 694 -26.80 -32.53 9.83
CA GLU A 694 -26.77 -31.84 11.10
C GLU A 694 -27.42 -30.46 10.98
N PRO A 695 -28.11 -29.97 12.03
CA PRO A 695 -28.48 -28.57 12.09
C PRO A 695 -27.21 -27.71 12.14
N GLY A 696 -27.28 -26.49 11.62
CA GLY A 696 -26.24 -25.50 11.87
C GLY A 696 -26.16 -25.18 13.36
N LYS A 697 -25.04 -24.59 13.77
CA LYS A 697 -24.78 -24.23 15.16
C LYS A 697 -25.16 -22.77 15.42
N PRO A 698 -25.59 -22.42 16.64
CA PRO A 698 -25.75 -21.02 17.01
C PRO A 698 -24.40 -20.29 17.00
N GLY A 699 -24.42 -19.03 16.58
CA GLY A 699 -23.26 -18.14 16.74
C GLY A 699 -23.02 -17.76 18.20
N ALA A 700 -21.85 -17.18 18.46
CA ALA A 700 -21.50 -16.65 19.77
C ALA A 700 -22.26 -15.34 20.04
N ALA A 701 -22.61 -15.10 21.31
CA ALA A 701 -23.22 -13.82 21.71
C ALA A 701 -22.16 -12.71 21.76
N GLY A 702 -22.51 -11.51 21.29
CA GLY A 702 -21.65 -10.34 21.39
C GLY A 702 -21.51 -9.85 22.83
N ALA A 703 -20.37 -9.24 23.14
CA ALA A 703 -20.05 -8.73 24.47
C ALA A 703 -20.59 -7.32 24.71
N GLN A 704 -20.92 -7.03 25.98
CA GLN A 704 -21.13 -5.66 26.44
C GLN A 704 -19.84 -4.85 26.28
N GLY A 705 -19.96 -3.57 25.93
CA GLY A 705 -18.83 -2.64 25.88
C GLY A 705 -18.44 -2.06 27.25
N CYS A 706 -17.57 -1.05 27.24
CA CYS A 706 -17.01 -0.40 28.44
C CYS A 706 -16.76 1.10 28.21
N ALA A 707 -16.48 1.84 29.29
CA ALA A 707 -15.88 3.17 29.24
C ALA A 707 -14.44 3.11 29.78
N VAL A 708 -13.45 3.46 28.95
CA VAL A 708 -12.04 3.60 29.36
C VAL A 708 -11.73 5.07 29.55
N ILE A 709 -11.12 5.41 30.68
CA ILE A 709 -10.82 6.78 31.09
C ILE A 709 -9.34 6.88 31.40
N TYR A 710 -8.68 7.86 30.78
CA TYR A 710 -7.29 8.22 31.01
C TYR A 710 -7.18 9.65 31.54
N TRP A 711 -6.28 9.88 32.50
CA TRP A 711 -6.01 11.22 33.05
C TRP A 711 -4.59 11.35 33.61
N ASP A 712 -4.10 12.59 33.69
CA ASP A 712 -2.80 12.93 34.29
C ASP A 712 -2.87 12.93 35.83
N LYS A 713 -1.75 12.64 36.49
CA LYS A 713 -1.65 12.87 37.94
C LYS A 713 -1.53 14.36 38.22
N GLU A 714 -1.92 14.76 39.43
CA GLU A 714 -1.74 16.12 39.96
C GLU A 714 -0.40 16.74 39.49
N GLY A 715 -0.49 17.82 38.72
CA GLY A 715 0.65 18.66 38.35
C GLY A 715 1.13 19.53 39.51
#